data_AF-A0A1C6MS05-F1
#
_entry.id   AF-A0A1C6MS05-F1
#
_cell.length_a   1.000
_cell.length_b   1.000
_cell.length_c   1.000
_cell.angle_alpha   90.00
_cell.angle_beta   90.00
_cell.angle_gamma   90.00
#
_symmetry.space_group_name_H-M   'P 1'
#
loop_
_entity.id
_entity.type
_entity.pdbx_description
1 polymer ?
#
loop_
_entity_poly.entity_id
_entity_poly.type
_entity_poly.pdbx_seq_one_letter_code
_entity_poly.pdbx_strand_id
1 'polypeptide(L)'
;MIISPPILKTSQGNTSDEQWLASLMPFSSRGGFPIASRMAWHGGQHIEHTDTGPHGEPVRAIADGVVVYKRAPSPDADKKPLAYQGATDNGCVVIKHNTEIGEGPDGQIEYYSIYMHLKQVFVKNKQPVNRKDSLGSVGSCNGKNAMHLEIICDDANLKKIVGRSTGKLDISKDGRDNIVYGDMHFYLPPGTPFFAAIASPQASTGNGAAAHTSAAPLFVTMCFERGKCLLSTRQEDPQHEGLFIEIGAALANSDDKYEYNIYSKATTLGDAFHVAPSSAYELLRFGRVINTENETRIEEGVVPHWHKVNYPGGQGWVNLNATGVKKFSDADFPHWLGWTLINDDSTPDSQCNSPTIEKWITGSSGKEISKETLSAALSDAKLQSRLSRTICKFPTEWEKGQIDTQYGWLKKKSDVLEDPMTDESYAEFKAHVEALSFWEEARIEINNTHWHFHPKLFLLQFRKNGWLSKEELRKIYPNQLYNKQETPDPESLREKYRICINRVVAKYLIDQSKTRMTHFYGQGAVESFYLARMQEASVTPSRNPSHPSVTPETNGFYNNTDDAWYVKYNNNKNLSNGPAPDGVKYRGRGMKQLTGRLNHNGYWIYRGWREVSLKIAQTWQILTFEQIPDIADPQRISIIPFNCIDAGGFYWERGARRAGYKSMNKIINQNDVSQRAITSVSFALNGGNMGLDERIKHTTRISRELLDETNK
;
A
#
# COMPACT_ATOMS: atom_id res chain seq x y z
N MET A 1 -2.57 4.20 1.92
CA MET A 1 -3.48 5.10 1.19
C MET A 1 -4.68 4.30 0.73
N ILE A 2 -5.89 4.86 0.75
CA ILE A 2 -7.08 4.24 0.17
C ILE A 2 -7.34 4.84 -1.22
N ILE A 3 -7.23 4.01 -2.27
CA ILE A 3 -7.33 4.46 -3.66
C ILE A 3 -8.10 3.47 -4.54
N SER A 4 -8.89 3.97 -5.48
CA SER A 4 -9.77 3.21 -6.37
C SER A 4 -9.59 3.60 -7.83
N PRO A 5 -9.94 2.72 -8.78
CA PRO A 5 -10.12 3.11 -10.17
C PRO A 5 -11.26 4.15 -10.32
N PRO A 6 -11.22 4.98 -11.38
CA PRO A 6 -12.25 5.99 -11.64
C PRO A 6 -13.60 5.40 -12.09
N ILE A 7 -13.67 4.09 -12.31
CA ILE A 7 -14.83 3.33 -12.78
C ILE A 7 -14.95 2.06 -11.92
N LEU A 8 -16.16 1.66 -11.50
CA LEU A 8 -16.39 0.57 -10.53
C LEU A 8 -17.45 -0.47 -10.96
N LYS A 9 -17.68 -0.63 -12.27
CA LYS A 9 -18.71 -1.51 -12.88
C LYS A 9 -18.60 -2.97 -12.51
N THR A 10 -17.37 -3.45 -12.35
CA THR A 10 -17.09 -4.85 -12.08
C THR A 10 -16.47 -4.96 -10.71
N SER A 11 -17.06 -5.75 -9.82
CA SER A 11 -16.44 -6.09 -8.54
C SER A 11 -15.15 -6.88 -8.74
N GLN A 12 -14.14 -6.65 -7.90
CA GLN A 12 -12.86 -7.38 -7.97
C GLN A 12 -13.01 -8.90 -7.84
N GLY A 13 -13.94 -9.37 -6.99
CA GLY A 13 -14.10 -10.80 -6.71
C GLY A 13 -12.78 -11.43 -6.21
N ASN A 14 -12.33 -12.50 -6.85
CA ASN A 14 -11.08 -13.21 -6.50
C ASN A 14 -9.90 -12.86 -7.41
N THR A 15 -10.07 -11.92 -8.35
CA THR A 15 -9.01 -11.52 -9.29
C THR A 15 -7.95 -10.66 -8.60
N SER A 16 -6.72 -10.69 -9.11
CA SER A 16 -5.66 -9.80 -8.60
C SER A 16 -5.97 -8.34 -8.93
N ASP A 17 -5.39 -7.41 -8.17
CA ASP A 17 -5.52 -5.97 -8.47
C ASP A 17 -5.07 -5.64 -9.91
N GLU A 18 -4.02 -6.31 -10.41
CA GLU A 18 -3.50 -6.15 -11.76
C GLU A 18 -4.53 -6.54 -12.83
N GLN A 19 -5.10 -7.74 -12.71
CA GLN A 19 -6.11 -8.23 -13.66
C GLN A 19 -7.38 -7.38 -13.59
N TRP A 20 -7.81 -7.02 -12.39
CA TRP A 20 -9.00 -6.23 -12.18
C TRP A 20 -8.85 -4.81 -12.76
N LEU A 21 -7.76 -4.11 -12.43
CA LEU A 21 -7.52 -2.77 -12.98
C LEU A 21 -7.29 -2.79 -14.49
N ALA A 22 -6.65 -3.82 -15.05
CA ALA A 22 -6.54 -3.97 -16.50
C ALA A 22 -7.91 -4.09 -17.19
N SER A 23 -8.89 -4.72 -16.54
CA SER A 23 -10.27 -4.83 -17.05
C SER A 23 -11.07 -3.54 -16.98
N LEU A 24 -10.78 -2.69 -15.98
CA LEU A 24 -11.47 -1.41 -15.76
C LEU A 24 -10.83 -0.26 -16.53
N MET A 25 -9.52 -0.34 -16.75
CA MET A 25 -8.71 0.66 -17.44
C MET A 25 -7.97 0.00 -18.60
N PRO A 26 -8.70 -0.49 -19.63
CA PRO A 26 -8.08 -1.17 -20.74
C PRO A 26 -7.05 -0.24 -21.39
N PHE A 27 -5.87 -0.79 -21.65
CA PHE A 27 -4.83 -0.09 -22.37
C PHE A 27 -5.18 -0.15 -23.87
N SER A 28 -6.09 0.70 -24.31
CA SER A 28 -6.43 0.80 -25.73
C SER A 28 -5.25 1.41 -26.49
N SER A 29 -5.00 0.92 -27.70
CA SER A 29 -3.93 1.33 -28.63
C SER A 29 -4.01 2.78 -29.13
N ARG A 30 -4.73 3.67 -28.43
CA ARG A 30 -4.95 5.07 -28.80
C ARG A 30 -4.72 5.97 -27.58
N GLY A 31 -3.74 6.88 -27.69
CA GLY A 31 -3.33 7.78 -26.61
C GLY A 31 -2.57 7.05 -25.50
N GLY A 32 -1.42 6.47 -25.85
CA GLY A 32 -0.55 5.74 -24.93
C GLY A 32 0.21 6.68 -24.00
N PHE A 33 0.60 6.16 -22.84
CA PHE A 33 1.52 6.85 -21.92
C PHE A 33 2.95 6.29 -22.10
N PRO A 34 4.00 7.12 -22.08
CA PRO A 34 3.98 8.59 -22.00
C PRO A 34 3.98 9.25 -23.38
N ILE A 35 3.96 8.47 -24.47
CA ILE A 35 4.03 8.97 -25.85
C ILE A 35 2.87 8.44 -26.69
N ALA A 36 2.34 9.32 -27.54
CA ALA A 36 1.33 9.02 -28.55
C ALA A 36 1.96 8.94 -29.95
N SER A 37 1.12 9.02 -30.99
CA SER A 37 1.59 9.05 -32.38
C SER A 37 2.55 10.23 -32.63
N ARG A 38 3.48 10.06 -33.58
CA ARG A 38 4.45 11.09 -34.01
C ARG A 38 5.40 11.56 -32.90
N MET A 39 5.64 10.70 -31.91
CA MET A 39 6.43 11.03 -30.71
C MET A 39 5.83 12.18 -29.90
N ALA A 40 4.51 12.44 -29.92
CA ALA A 40 3.95 13.48 -29.05
C ALA A 40 3.93 13.01 -27.58
N TRP A 41 4.32 13.88 -26.65
CA TRP A 41 4.12 13.62 -25.21
C TRP A 41 2.64 13.48 -24.89
N HIS A 42 2.30 12.61 -23.96
CA HIS A 42 0.93 12.35 -23.54
C HIS A 42 0.90 12.04 -22.02
N GLY A 43 0.35 12.98 -21.24
CA GLY A 43 0.42 12.99 -19.77
C GLY A 43 -0.35 11.86 -19.09
N GLY A 44 -1.35 11.30 -19.76
CA GLY A 44 -2.32 10.41 -19.13
C GLY A 44 -2.69 9.19 -19.95
N GLN A 45 -3.89 8.69 -19.72
CA GLN A 45 -4.45 7.54 -20.42
C GLN A 45 -5.90 7.83 -20.79
N HIS A 46 -6.27 7.55 -22.04
CA HIS A 46 -7.67 7.44 -22.41
C HIS A 46 -8.24 6.11 -21.92
N ILE A 47 -9.37 6.17 -21.22
CA ILE A 47 -10.06 5.02 -20.65
C ILE A 47 -11.39 4.87 -21.38
N GLU A 48 -11.47 3.86 -22.23
CA GLU A 48 -12.70 3.52 -22.94
C GLU A 48 -13.76 2.99 -21.98
N HIS A 49 -15.00 3.36 -22.24
CA HIS A 49 -16.15 2.92 -21.46
C HIS A 49 -17.08 2.05 -22.30
N THR A 50 -17.35 0.85 -21.80
CA THR A 50 -18.10 -0.20 -22.53
C THR A 50 -19.59 -0.19 -22.25
N ASP A 51 -20.07 0.67 -21.35
CA ASP A 51 -21.47 0.60 -20.94
C ASP A 51 -22.42 1.04 -22.07
N THR A 52 -23.28 0.11 -22.44
CA THR A 52 -24.44 0.28 -23.33
C THR A 52 -25.76 0.18 -22.58
N GLY A 53 -25.73 0.03 -21.24
CA GLY A 53 -26.90 -0.16 -20.38
C GLY A 53 -27.64 1.13 -19.99
N PRO A 54 -28.85 1.02 -19.39
CA PRO A 54 -29.73 2.16 -19.11
C PRO A 54 -29.27 3.08 -17.97
N HIS A 55 -28.35 2.62 -17.11
CA HIS A 55 -27.73 3.43 -16.06
C HIS A 55 -26.23 3.52 -16.35
N GLY A 56 -25.79 4.59 -16.99
CA GLY A 56 -24.36 4.81 -17.25
C GLY A 56 -23.59 4.95 -15.95
N GLU A 57 -22.49 4.21 -15.81
CA GLU A 57 -21.62 4.38 -14.66
C GLU A 57 -21.01 5.78 -14.61
N PRO A 58 -21.02 6.44 -13.43
CA PRO A 58 -20.35 7.72 -13.27
C PRO A 58 -18.83 7.52 -13.18
N VAL A 59 -18.09 8.51 -13.66
CA VAL A 59 -16.68 8.69 -13.33
C VAL A 59 -16.57 9.09 -11.87
N ARG A 60 -15.63 8.48 -11.14
CA ARG A 60 -15.49 8.63 -9.69
C ARG A 60 -14.11 9.17 -9.29
N ALA A 61 -14.06 9.84 -8.16
CA ALA A 61 -12.80 10.25 -7.55
C ALA A 61 -11.99 9.02 -7.14
N ILE A 62 -10.72 8.96 -7.59
CA ILE A 62 -9.81 7.85 -7.26
C ILE A 62 -9.39 7.85 -5.79
N ALA A 63 -9.41 9.00 -5.12
CA ALA A 63 -9.04 9.20 -3.72
C ALA A 63 -9.74 10.45 -3.17
N ASP A 64 -9.68 10.62 -1.85
CA ASP A 64 -10.13 11.85 -1.19
C ASP A 64 -9.32 13.06 -1.68
N GLY A 65 -9.97 14.22 -1.78
CA GLY A 65 -9.29 15.45 -2.16
C GLY A 65 -10.23 16.66 -2.20
N VAL A 66 -9.75 17.73 -2.80
CA VAL A 66 -10.51 18.97 -3.01
C VAL A 66 -10.53 19.28 -4.50
N VAL A 67 -11.72 19.57 -5.04
CA VAL A 67 -11.86 20.01 -6.43
C VAL A 67 -11.27 21.41 -6.56
N VAL A 68 -10.13 21.52 -7.24
CA VAL A 68 -9.45 22.80 -7.47
C VAL A 68 -9.90 23.47 -8.75
N TYR A 69 -10.36 22.68 -9.73
CA TYR A 69 -10.94 23.19 -10.96
C TYR A 69 -12.03 22.28 -11.50
N LYS A 70 -12.98 22.89 -12.22
CA LYS A 70 -13.98 22.18 -12.99
C LYS A 70 -14.45 23.06 -14.16
N ARG A 71 -14.81 22.40 -15.25
CA ARG A 71 -15.43 23.01 -16.42
C ARG A 71 -16.65 22.20 -16.83
N ALA A 72 -17.79 22.86 -16.98
CA ALA A 72 -18.96 22.23 -17.58
C ALA A 72 -18.69 22.00 -19.08
N PRO A 73 -19.12 20.87 -19.65
CA PRO A 73 -18.93 20.61 -21.08
C PRO A 73 -19.75 21.56 -21.94
N SER A 74 -19.23 21.86 -23.12
CA SER A 74 -19.97 22.50 -24.20
C SER A 74 -21.11 21.60 -24.68
N PRO A 75 -22.29 22.15 -25.03
CA PRO A 75 -23.33 21.37 -25.71
C PRO A 75 -22.95 20.99 -27.15
N ASP A 76 -21.91 21.61 -27.71
CA ASP A 76 -21.50 21.50 -29.10
C ASP A 76 -20.29 20.56 -29.30
N ALA A 77 -20.22 19.46 -28.54
CA ALA A 77 -19.13 18.48 -28.63
C ALA A 77 -18.98 17.87 -30.03
N ASP A 78 -20.06 17.87 -30.83
CA ASP A 78 -20.16 17.38 -32.20
C ASP A 78 -19.89 18.45 -33.28
N LYS A 79 -19.53 19.68 -32.89
CA LYS A 79 -19.22 20.78 -33.81
C LYS A 79 -17.78 21.27 -33.65
N LYS A 80 -17.24 21.89 -34.69
CA LYS A 80 -15.94 22.58 -34.60
C LYS A 80 -16.03 23.73 -33.55
N PRO A 81 -14.96 23.98 -32.77
CA PRO A 81 -13.63 23.34 -32.88
C PRO A 81 -13.49 22.01 -32.13
N LEU A 82 -14.46 21.60 -31.31
CA LEU A 82 -14.37 20.38 -30.51
C LEU A 82 -14.37 19.11 -31.37
N ALA A 83 -15.21 19.04 -32.40
CA ALA A 83 -15.28 17.90 -33.31
C ALA A 83 -14.17 17.89 -34.39
N TYR A 84 -12.91 18.10 -34.01
CA TYR A 84 -11.77 18.11 -34.93
C TYR A 84 -11.51 16.74 -35.58
N GLN A 85 -11.57 15.66 -34.79
CA GLN A 85 -11.43 14.27 -35.25
C GLN A 85 -12.65 13.40 -34.86
N GLY A 86 -13.83 14.03 -34.81
CA GLY A 86 -15.05 13.44 -34.26
C GLY A 86 -15.41 14.06 -32.90
N ALA A 87 -16.61 13.77 -32.41
CA ALA A 87 -17.16 14.45 -31.23
C ALA A 87 -16.24 14.34 -30.01
N THR A 88 -15.97 15.46 -29.35
CA THR A 88 -15.06 15.55 -28.19
C THR A 88 -15.65 16.45 -27.12
N ASP A 89 -15.94 15.89 -25.96
CA ASP A 89 -16.37 16.67 -24.80
C ASP A 89 -15.17 17.39 -24.17
N ASN A 90 -15.40 18.60 -23.66
CA ASN A 90 -14.39 19.38 -22.95
C ASN A 90 -14.69 19.59 -21.46
N GLY A 91 -15.66 18.85 -20.91
CA GLY A 91 -15.90 18.85 -19.46
C GLY A 91 -14.68 18.31 -18.71
N CYS A 92 -14.31 19.00 -17.63
CA CYS A 92 -13.08 18.79 -16.91
C CYS A 92 -13.33 18.82 -15.39
N VAL A 93 -12.61 17.99 -14.64
CA VAL A 93 -12.46 18.10 -13.19
C VAL A 93 -10.99 17.92 -12.83
N VAL A 94 -10.46 18.77 -11.95
CA VAL A 94 -9.13 18.62 -11.36
C VAL A 94 -9.26 18.56 -9.86
N ILE A 95 -8.64 17.55 -9.26
CA ILE A 95 -8.67 17.31 -7.81
C ILE A 95 -7.24 17.41 -7.28
N LYS A 96 -7.04 18.23 -6.24
CA LYS A 96 -5.83 18.20 -5.42
C LYS A 96 -6.02 17.16 -4.30
N HIS A 97 -5.09 16.24 -4.20
CA HIS A 97 -5.06 15.21 -3.16
C HIS A 97 -3.98 15.56 -2.15
N ASN A 98 -4.28 15.37 -0.87
CA ASN A 98 -3.31 15.44 0.22
C ASN A 98 -3.52 14.19 1.08
N THR A 99 -2.48 13.37 1.22
CA THR A 99 -2.55 12.10 1.93
C THR A 99 -1.21 11.72 2.53
N GLU A 100 -1.20 10.59 3.22
CA GLU A 100 -0.01 10.01 3.81
C GLU A 100 0.29 8.64 3.23
N ILE A 101 1.55 8.41 2.89
CA ILE A 101 2.05 7.14 2.37
C ILE A 101 2.99 6.42 3.34
N GLY A 102 3.32 7.09 4.44
CA GLY A 102 4.19 6.62 5.51
C GLY A 102 4.30 7.70 6.59
N GLU A 103 5.28 7.55 7.47
CA GLU A 103 5.45 8.39 8.64
C GLU A 103 6.31 9.63 8.39
N GLY A 104 5.96 10.71 9.09
CA GLY A 104 6.71 11.96 9.08
C GLY A 104 6.45 12.83 7.83
N PRO A 105 7.14 13.97 7.72
CA PRO A 105 6.90 14.95 6.66
C PRO A 105 7.12 14.42 5.23
N ASP A 106 8.07 13.49 5.06
CA ASP A 106 8.35 12.85 3.78
C ASP A 106 7.25 11.86 3.37
N GLY A 107 6.48 11.35 4.35
CA GLY A 107 5.30 10.52 4.12
C GLY A 107 4.07 11.31 3.69
N GLN A 108 4.06 12.64 3.84
CA GLN A 108 2.94 13.51 3.45
C GLN A 108 3.12 14.00 2.01
N ILE A 109 2.24 13.54 1.11
CA ILE A 109 2.33 13.82 -0.31
C ILE A 109 1.12 14.61 -0.81
N GLU A 110 1.37 15.45 -1.80
CA GLU A 110 0.37 16.10 -2.62
C GLU A 110 0.54 15.73 -4.09
N TYR A 111 -0.58 15.47 -4.76
CA TYR A 111 -0.61 15.20 -6.19
C TYR A 111 -1.98 15.61 -6.75
N TYR A 112 -2.11 15.68 -8.07
CA TYR A 112 -3.36 16.04 -8.73
C TYR A 112 -3.84 14.91 -9.62
N SER A 113 -5.16 14.77 -9.74
CA SER A 113 -5.79 13.99 -10.80
C SER A 113 -6.64 14.88 -11.69
N ILE A 114 -6.49 14.71 -13.01
CA ILE A 114 -7.24 15.46 -14.03
C ILE A 114 -8.14 14.47 -14.76
N TYR A 115 -9.44 14.77 -14.82
CA TYR A 115 -10.46 13.99 -15.52
C TYR A 115 -10.99 14.83 -16.66
N MET A 116 -10.68 14.42 -17.89
CA MET A 116 -11.05 15.12 -19.12
C MET A 116 -12.03 14.29 -19.97
N HIS A 117 -12.69 14.98 -20.91
CA HIS A 117 -13.73 14.44 -21.78
C HIS A 117 -14.97 13.95 -21.02
N LEU A 118 -15.42 14.72 -20.03
CA LEU A 118 -16.67 14.46 -19.32
C LEU A 118 -17.84 15.16 -20.03
N LYS A 119 -18.91 14.42 -20.38
CA LYS A 119 -20.15 15.02 -20.93
C LYS A 119 -21.10 15.59 -19.87
N GLN A 120 -20.83 15.30 -18.60
CA GLN A 120 -21.50 15.93 -17.45
C GLN A 120 -20.51 16.05 -16.30
N VAL A 121 -20.62 17.13 -15.52
CA VAL A 121 -19.83 17.36 -14.30
C VAL A 121 -20.77 17.62 -13.13
N PHE A 122 -20.66 16.81 -12.07
CA PHE A 122 -21.57 16.80 -10.93
C PHE A 122 -21.05 17.58 -9.72
N VAL A 123 -19.75 17.88 -9.71
CA VAL A 123 -19.07 18.51 -8.57
C VAL A 123 -19.00 20.04 -8.67
N LYS A 124 -18.54 20.66 -7.58
CA LYS A 124 -18.36 22.11 -7.44
C LYS A 124 -16.91 22.41 -7.08
N ASN A 125 -16.40 23.55 -7.55
CA ASN A 125 -15.06 24.03 -7.17
C ASN A 125 -14.98 24.28 -5.66
N LYS A 126 -13.77 24.09 -5.11
CA LYS A 126 -13.42 24.31 -3.70
C LYS A 126 -14.25 23.47 -2.72
N GLN A 127 -14.78 22.34 -3.19
CA GLN A 127 -15.50 21.39 -2.34
C GLN A 127 -14.67 20.12 -2.15
N PRO A 128 -14.73 19.51 -0.95
CA PRO A 128 -14.15 18.21 -0.74
C PRO A 128 -14.91 17.16 -1.54
N VAL A 129 -14.17 16.17 -2.03
CA VAL A 129 -14.70 14.95 -2.62
C VAL A 129 -14.05 13.77 -1.91
N ASN A 130 -14.86 12.74 -1.66
CA ASN A 130 -14.38 11.49 -1.11
C ASN A 130 -14.05 10.53 -2.26
N ARG A 131 -13.15 9.59 -2.00
CA ARG A 131 -12.96 8.41 -2.83
C ARG A 131 -14.31 7.79 -3.17
N LYS A 132 -14.52 7.47 -4.45
CA LYS A 132 -15.76 6.93 -5.04
C LYS A 132 -16.90 7.94 -5.25
N ASP A 133 -16.80 9.19 -4.81
CA ASP A 133 -17.81 10.21 -5.13
C ASP A 133 -17.90 10.40 -6.65
N SER A 134 -19.12 10.55 -7.15
CA SER A 134 -19.39 10.74 -8.58
C SER A 134 -18.97 12.13 -9.03
N LEU A 135 -18.02 12.19 -9.96
CA LEU A 135 -17.47 13.43 -10.52
C LEU A 135 -18.24 13.91 -11.74
N GLY A 136 -18.74 12.97 -12.54
CA GLY A 136 -19.33 13.23 -13.84
C GLY A 136 -19.70 11.94 -14.55
N SER A 137 -20.05 12.05 -15.84
CA SER A 137 -20.26 10.90 -16.72
C SER A 137 -19.25 10.90 -17.85
N VAL A 138 -18.83 9.71 -18.28
CA VAL A 138 -17.95 9.56 -19.45
C VAL A 138 -18.57 10.21 -20.68
N GLY A 139 -17.80 11.04 -21.36
CA GLY A 139 -18.16 11.68 -22.62
C GLY A 139 -17.55 10.98 -23.83
N SER A 140 -17.31 11.78 -24.86
CA SER A 140 -16.69 11.36 -26.11
C SER A 140 -15.32 12.01 -26.27
N CYS A 141 -14.38 11.28 -26.85
CA CYS A 141 -13.10 11.78 -27.33
C CYS A 141 -12.87 11.24 -28.75
N ASN A 142 -12.77 12.12 -29.75
CA ASN A 142 -12.62 11.74 -31.16
C ASN A 142 -13.69 10.73 -31.62
N GLY A 143 -14.94 10.95 -31.19
CA GLY A 143 -16.09 10.10 -31.50
C GLY A 143 -16.14 8.75 -30.76
N LYS A 144 -15.28 8.53 -29.75
CA LYS A 144 -15.27 7.31 -28.93
C LYS A 144 -15.73 7.59 -27.50
N ASN A 145 -16.54 6.69 -26.94
CA ASN A 145 -16.98 6.74 -25.55
C ASN A 145 -15.81 6.51 -24.59
N ALA A 146 -15.15 7.59 -24.17
CA ALA A 146 -13.92 7.53 -23.39
C ALA A 146 -13.74 8.80 -22.56
N MET A 147 -13.02 8.65 -21.44
CA MET A 147 -12.49 9.77 -20.65
C MET A 147 -10.97 9.77 -20.73
N HIS A 148 -10.32 10.89 -20.40
CA HIS A 148 -8.88 10.94 -20.18
C HIS A 148 -8.59 11.13 -18.68
N LEU A 149 -7.67 10.35 -18.13
CA LEU A 149 -7.18 10.47 -16.75
C LEU A 149 -5.69 10.77 -16.74
N GLU A 150 -5.31 11.78 -15.98
CA GLU A 150 -3.91 12.18 -15.77
C GLU A 150 -3.59 12.25 -14.27
N ILE A 151 -2.36 11.88 -13.90
CA ILE A 151 -1.86 11.97 -12.52
C ILE A 151 -0.53 12.72 -12.51
N ILE A 152 -0.49 13.85 -11.79
CA ILE A 152 0.65 14.77 -11.85
C ILE A 152 1.12 15.24 -10.46
N CYS A 153 2.41 15.58 -10.35
CA CYS A 153 2.98 16.20 -9.15
C CYS A 153 4.19 17.10 -9.48
N ASP A 154 4.58 17.95 -8.54
CA ASP A 154 5.79 18.78 -8.63
C ASP A 154 7.07 18.01 -8.22
N ASP A 155 8.23 18.68 -8.31
CA ASP A 155 9.52 18.09 -7.95
C ASP A 155 9.63 17.68 -6.48
N ALA A 156 9.01 18.46 -5.59
CA ALA A 156 9.05 18.21 -4.15
C ALA A 156 8.26 16.94 -3.81
N ASN A 157 7.07 16.78 -4.37
CA ASN A 157 6.23 15.62 -4.14
C ASN A 157 6.72 14.39 -4.90
N LEU A 158 7.33 14.53 -6.08
CA LEU A 158 8.03 13.42 -6.72
C LEU A 158 9.05 12.82 -5.73
N LYS A 159 9.93 13.66 -5.18
CA LYS A 159 10.99 13.21 -4.26
C LYS A 159 10.41 12.45 -3.06
N LYS A 160 9.29 12.92 -2.50
CA LYS A 160 8.60 12.23 -1.41
C LYS A 160 7.98 10.90 -1.83
N ILE A 161 7.33 10.86 -3.00
CA ILE A 161 6.69 9.66 -3.55
C ILE A 161 7.73 8.56 -3.82
N VAL A 162 8.75 8.87 -4.62
CA VAL A 162 9.71 7.86 -5.13
C VAL A 162 11.01 7.76 -4.35
N GLY A 163 11.26 8.66 -3.39
CA GLY A 163 12.47 8.69 -2.56
C GLY A 163 13.72 9.26 -3.24
N ARG A 164 13.61 9.79 -4.47
CA ARG A 164 14.72 10.37 -5.25
C ARG A 164 14.21 11.41 -6.25
N SER A 165 15.11 12.27 -6.75
CA SER A 165 14.78 13.31 -7.75
C SER A 165 15.27 12.98 -9.15
N THR A 166 16.27 12.10 -9.29
CA THR A 166 16.83 11.68 -10.58
C THR A 166 17.34 10.24 -10.51
N GLY A 167 17.58 9.63 -11.66
CA GLY A 167 18.40 8.42 -11.79
C GLY A 167 17.84 7.14 -11.17
N LYS A 168 18.74 6.17 -10.99
CA LYS A 168 18.47 4.87 -10.36
C LYS A 168 18.36 5.02 -8.83
N LEU A 169 17.63 4.09 -8.20
CA LEU A 169 17.57 3.98 -6.75
C LEU A 169 18.97 3.75 -6.16
N ASP A 170 19.31 4.43 -5.06
CA ASP A 170 20.59 4.27 -4.35
C ASP A 170 20.65 2.91 -3.65
N ILE A 171 21.48 2.02 -4.20
CA ILE A 171 21.68 0.64 -3.72
C ILE A 171 22.87 0.51 -2.76
N SER A 172 23.50 1.61 -2.35
CA SER A 172 24.60 1.58 -1.37
C SER A 172 24.12 1.44 0.08
N LYS A 173 22.83 1.70 0.31
CA LYS A 173 22.15 1.67 1.60
C LYS A 173 20.79 0.99 1.47
N ASP A 174 20.19 0.66 2.60
CA ASP A 174 18.81 0.22 2.59
C ASP A 174 17.86 1.35 2.17
N GLY A 175 16.66 0.97 1.71
CA GLY A 175 15.56 1.89 1.43
C GLY A 175 15.02 2.58 2.67
N ARG A 176 13.89 3.28 2.52
CA ARG A 176 13.26 4.01 3.62
C ARG A 176 12.73 3.05 4.69
N ASP A 177 12.70 3.49 5.94
CA ASP A 177 12.17 2.74 7.11
C ASP A 177 10.84 3.32 7.60
N ASN A 178 10.63 4.62 7.41
CA ASN A 178 9.41 5.35 7.71
C ASN A 178 8.33 5.25 6.62
N ILE A 179 8.69 4.82 5.40
CA ILE A 179 7.76 4.64 4.26
C ILE A 179 8.01 3.26 3.66
N VAL A 180 7.31 2.25 4.19
CA VAL A 180 7.47 0.84 3.82
C VAL A 180 6.10 0.21 3.57
N TYR A 181 5.89 -0.31 2.36
CA TYR A 181 4.68 -1.06 2.01
C TYR A 181 4.94 -2.04 0.86
N GLY A 182 3.98 -2.92 0.62
CA GLY A 182 4.01 -3.90 -0.47
C GLY A 182 5.04 -5.01 -0.26
N ASP A 183 5.61 -5.45 -1.37
CA ASP A 183 6.64 -6.49 -1.45
C ASP A 183 7.98 -5.95 -0.94
N MET A 184 8.81 -6.86 -0.44
CA MET A 184 10.19 -6.54 -0.02
C MET A 184 11.17 -6.96 -1.09
N HIS A 185 12.21 -6.16 -1.28
CA HIS A 185 13.25 -6.40 -2.28
C HIS A 185 14.64 -6.40 -1.65
N PHE A 186 15.51 -7.26 -2.16
CA PHE A 186 16.85 -7.49 -1.64
C PHE A 186 17.85 -7.36 -2.78
N TYR A 187 18.75 -6.39 -2.64
CA TYR A 187 19.95 -6.30 -3.48
C TYR A 187 21.00 -7.27 -2.94
N LEU A 188 21.42 -8.20 -3.77
CA LEU A 188 22.52 -9.12 -3.51
C LEU A 188 23.75 -8.65 -4.32
N PRO A 189 24.85 -8.26 -3.66
CA PRO A 189 26.05 -7.83 -4.37
C PRO A 189 26.70 -8.98 -5.15
N PRO A 190 27.56 -8.68 -6.14
CA PRO A 190 28.49 -9.66 -6.69
C PRO A 190 29.30 -10.33 -5.56
N GLY A 191 29.62 -11.60 -5.71
CA GLY A 191 30.27 -12.40 -4.68
C GLY A 191 29.32 -13.06 -3.67
N THR A 192 28.00 -12.92 -3.84
CA THR A 192 27.04 -13.54 -2.93
C THR A 192 27.03 -15.06 -3.10
N PRO A 193 27.26 -15.85 -2.03
CA PRO A 193 27.25 -17.31 -2.11
C PRO A 193 25.83 -17.89 -2.06
N PHE A 194 25.59 -18.92 -2.87
CA PHE A 194 24.36 -19.70 -2.91
C PHE A 194 24.68 -21.16 -2.60
N PHE A 195 23.91 -21.77 -1.71
CA PHE A 195 24.16 -23.13 -1.23
C PHE A 195 23.11 -24.11 -1.75
N ALA A 196 23.51 -25.36 -2.01
CA ALA A 196 22.56 -26.39 -2.45
C ALA A 196 21.52 -26.74 -1.37
N ALA A 197 21.93 -26.64 -0.10
CA ALA A 197 21.08 -26.91 1.06
C ALA A 197 21.48 -26.05 2.27
N ILE A 198 20.57 -25.98 3.25
CA ILE A 198 20.82 -25.47 4.61
C ILE A 198 20.50 -26.59 5.60
N ALA A 199 21.21 -26.64 6.73
CA ALA A 199 20.95 -27.66 7.77
C ALA A 199 19.62 -27.40 8.49
N SER A 200 19.33 -26.12 8.76
CA SER A 200 18.07 -25.66 9.34
C SER A 200 17.88 -24.17 9.03
N PRO A 201 16.66 -23.61 9.21
CA PRO A 201 16.44 -22.17 9.10
C PRO A 201 17.27 -21.31 10.07
N GLN A 202 17.76 -21.91 11.17
CA GLN A 202 18.60 -21.24 12.18
C GLN A 202 20.09 -21.45 11.95
N ALA A 203 20.51 -22.16 10.89
CA ALA A 203 21.92 -22.40 10.62
C ALA A 203 22.64 -21.07 10.35
N SER A 204 23.78 -20.84 11.00
CA SER A 204 24.60 -19.63 10.82
C SER A 204 25.27 -19.58 9.45
N THR A 205 25.50 -20.74 8.82
CA THR A 205 26.08 -20.85 7.48
C THR A 205 25.26 -21.81 6.60
N GLY A 206 25.47 -21.71 5.28
CA GLY A 206 24.97 -22.74 4.35
C GLY A 206 25.65 -24.09 4.57
N ASN A 207 25.06 -25.16 4.03
CA ASN A 207 25.62 -26.50 4.16
C ASN A 207 26.59 -26.80 3.00
N GLY A 208 27.84 -27.10 3.33
CA GLY A 208 28.90 -27.41 2.37
C GLY A 208 29.43 -26.17 1.61
N ALA A 209 30.17 -26.42 0.53
CA ALA A 209 30.67 -25.37 -0.34
C ALA A 209 29.52 -24.67 -1.08
N ALA A 210 29.72 -23.39 -1.42
CA ALA A 210 28.76 -22.66 -2.24
C ALA A 210 28.60 -23.36 -3.61
N ALA A 211 27.35 -23.69 -3.96
CA ALA A 211 27.01 -24.26 -5.26
C ALA A 211 27.12 -23.24 -6.39
N HIS A 212 26.98 -21.96 -6.07
CA HIS A 212 27.17 -20.84 -6.98
C HIS A 212 27.61 -19.60 -6.21
N THR A 213 28.33 -18.70 -6.87
CA THR A 213 28.67 -17.37 -6.36
C THR A 213 28.33 -16.37 -7.46
N SER A 214 27.52 -15.36 -7.15
CA SER A 214 27.04 -14.41 -8.17
C SER A 214 28.21 -13.60 -8.74
N ALA A 215 28.30 -13.52 -10.07
CA ALA A 215 29.29 -12.66 -10.75
C ALA A 215 28.78 -11.21 -10.91
N ALA A 216 27.48 -11.01 -10.86
CA ALA A 216 26.79 -9.73 -11.04
C ALA A 216 25.76 -9.52 -9.93
N PRO A 217 25.26 -8.28 -9.75
CA PRO A 217 24.17 -8.02 -8.81
C PRO A 217 22.91 -8.82 -9.14
N LEU A 218 22.23 -9.31 -8.10
CA LEU A 218 20.91 -9.93 -8.23
C LEU A 218 19.90 -9.20 -7.34
N PHE A 219 18.65 -9.12 -7.80
CA PHE A 219 17.57 -8.44 -7.10
C PHE A 219 16.46 -9.45 -6.79
N VAL A 220 16.33 -9.82 -5.53
CA VAL A 220 15.30 -10.77 -5.08
C VAL A 220 14.07 -9.99 -4.60
N THR A 221 12.88 -10.37 -5.04
CA THR A 221 11.61 -9.85 -4.51
C THR A 221 10.91 -10.95 -3.73
N MET A 222 10.53 -10.63 -2.50
CA MET A 222 9.75 -11.47 -1.59
C MET A 222 8.33 -10.92 -1.49
N CYS A 223 7.38 -11.71 -1.99
CA CYS A 223 5.96 -11.38 -2.03
C CYS A 223 5.16 -12.34 -1.14
N PHE A 224 4.24 -11.81 -0.33
CA PHE A 224 3.31 -12.61 0.46
C PHE A 224 1.96 -12.66 -0.24
N GLU A 225 1.47 -13.86 -0.54
CA GLU A 225 0.20 -14.05 -1.23
C GLU A 225 -0.60 -15.20 -0.63
N ARG A 226 -1.73 -14.86 0.01
CA ARG A 226 -2.73 -15.83 0.51
C ARG A 226 -2.13 -16.94 1.38
N GLY A 227 -1.15 -16.64 2.22
CA GLY A 227 -0.48 -17.61 3.08
C GLY A 227 0.91 -18.02 2.60
N LYS A 228 1.22 -17.80 1.33
CA LYS A 228 2.48 -18.21 0.69
C LYS A 228 3.51 -17.10 0.75
N CYS A 229 4.78 -17.49 0.55
CA CYS A 229 5.88 -16.58 0.27
C CYS A 229 6.45 -16.95 -1.11
N LEU A 230 6.44 -16.01 -2.05
CA LEU A 230 6.92 -16.17 -3.42
C LEU A 230 8.19 -15.34 -3.62
N LEU A 231 9.21 -15.95 -4.22
CA LEU A 231 10.52 -15.35 -4.44
C LEU A 231 10.79 -15.26 -5.94
N SER A 232 10.98 -14.05 -6.47
CA SER A 232 11.44 -13.82 -7.84
C SER A 232 12.82 -13.17 -7.84
N THR A 233 13.71 -13.59 -8.75
CA THR A 233 15.03 -13.00 -8.90
C THR A 233 15.10 -12.26 -10.24
N ARG A 234 15.69 -11.06 -10.24
CA ARG A 234 16.01 -10.30 -11.45
C ARG A 234 17.50 -9.99 -11.54
N GLN A 235 17.98 -9.80 -12.76
CA GLN A 235 19.32 -9.31 -13.07
C GLN A 235 19.21 -8.27 -14.18
N GLU A 236 20.11 -7.29 -14.22
CA GLU A 236 20.24 -6.40 -15.37
C GLU A 236 20.62 -7.21 -16.62
N ASP A 237 19.93 -6.96 -17.72
CA ASP A 237 20.18 -7.61 -19.00
C ASP A 237 21.58 -7.23 -19.50
N PRO A 238 22.49 -8.20 -19.73
CA PRO A 238 23.83 -7.91 -20.25
C PRO A 238 23.85 -7.19 -21.61
N GLN A 239 22.76 -7.29 -22.38
CA GLN A 239 22.66 -6.70 -23.72
C GLN A 239 21.93 -5.34 -23.71
N HIS A 240 21.11 -5.06 -22.70
CA HIS A 240 20.25 -3.89 -22.67
C HIS A 240 20.35 -3.18 -21.32
N GLU A 241 21.18 -2.13 -21.27
CA GLU A 241 21.34 -1.31 -20.07
C GLU A 241 20.00 -0.78 -19.53
N GLY A 242 19.83 -0.90 -18.21
CA GLY A 242 18.62 -0.47 -17.51
C GLY A 242 17.40 -1.36 -17.71
N LEU A 243 17.49 -2.45 -18.50
CA LEU A 243 16.46 -3.48 -18.57
C LEU A 243 16.80 -4.58 -17.56
N PHE A 244 15.82 -5.02 -16.77
CA PHE A 244 16.00 -6.08 -15.78
C PHE A 244 15.11 -7.27 -16.13
N ILE A 245 15.73 -8.44 -16.28
CA ILE A 245 15.07 -9.66 -16.70
C ILE A 245 14.90 -10.62 -15.53
N GLU A 246 13.79 -11.35 -15.52
CA GLU A 246 13.55 -12.40 -14.53
C GLU A 246 14.45 -13.60 -14.79
N ILE A 247 15.05 -14.11 -13.71
CA ILE A 247 15.89 -15.30 -13.71
C ILE A 247 15.03 -16.47 -13.25
N GLY A 248 14.55 -17.26 -14.21
CA GLY A 248 13.65 -18.39 -13.96
C GLY A 248 12.25 -17.97 -13.46
N ALA A 249 11.35 -18.94 -13.35
CA ALA A 249 10.02 -18.70 -12.77
C ALA A 249 10.11 -18.45 -11.26
N ALA A 250 9.19 -17.63 -10.72
CA ALA A 250 9.11 -17.38 -9.29
C ALA A 250 9.02 -18.69 -8.48
N LEU A 251 9.80 -18.78 -7.40
CA LEU A 251 9.83 -19.94 -6.50
C LEU A 251 8.86 -19.71 -5.35
N ALA A 252 7.99 -20.67 -5.08
CA ALA A 252 7.27 -20.73 -3.82
C ALA A 252 8.21 -21.24 -2.72
N ASN A 253 8.17 -20.61 -1.55
CA ASN A 253 8.83 -21.16 -0.36
C ASN A 253 8.30 -22.58 -0.09
N SER A 254 9.18 -23.46 0.42
CA SER A 254 8.81 -24.85 0.71
C SER A 254 7.75 -24.99 1.80
N ASP A 255 7.58 -23.98 2.64
CA ASP A 255 6.43 -23.83 3.53
C ASP A 255 5.28 -23.15 2.78
N ASP A 256 4.28 -23.92 2.37
CA ASP A 256 3.08 -23.45 1.64
C ASP A 256 2.19 -22.50 2.46
N LYS A 257 2.48 -22.33 3.75
CA LYS A 257 1.82 -21.46 4.71
C LYS A 257 2.81 -20.50 5.38
N TYR A 258 3.94 -20.21 4.72
CA TYR A 258 5.03 -19.41 5.27
C TYR A 258 4.53 -18.13 5.95
N GLU A 259 3.67 -17.35 5.28
CA GLU A 259 3.10 -16.10 5.80
C GLU A 259 2.40 -16.32 7.15
N TYR A 260 1.52 -17.32 7.23
CA TYR A 260 0.78 -17.65 8.46
C TYR A 260 1.67 -18.27 9.54
N ASN A 261 2.86 -18.71 9.18
CA ASN A 261 3.83 -19.33 10.07
C ASN A 261 4.94 -18.37 10.51
N ILE A 262 4.96 -17.10 10.08
CA ILE A 262 6.01 -16.14 10.45
C ILE A 262 6.15 -16.04 11.96
N TYR A 263 5.03 -15.99 12.71
CA TYR A 263 5.08 -15.94 14.18
C TYR A 263 5.85 -17.12 14.79
N SER A 264 5.60 -18.35 14.35
CA SER A 264 6.27 -19.53 14.90
C SER A 264 7.74 -19.58 14.49
N LYS A 265 8.06 -19.20 13.25
CA LYS A 265 9.43 -19.10 12.73
C LYS A 265 10.23 -18.04 13.49
N ALA A 266 9.64 -16.86 13.70
CA ALA A 266 10.25 -15.77 14.45
C ALA A 266 10.51 -16.15 15.91
N THR A 267 9.58 -16.88 16.55
CA THR A 267 9.81 -17.38 17.91
C THR A 267 10.94 -18.40 17.96
N THR A 268 11.06 -19.24 16.94
CA THR A 268 12.16 -20.22 16.85
C THR A 268 13.52 -19.54 16.63
N LEU A 269 13.56 -18.49 15.80
CA LEU A 269 14.77 -17.70 15.62
C LEU A 269 15.12 -16.91 16.89
N GLY A 270 14.14 -16.32 17.55
CA GLY A 270 14.34 -15.60 18.81
C GLY A 270 14.99 -16.45 19.89
N ASP A 271 14.52 -17.69 20.04
CA ASP A 271 15.10 -18.67 20.96
C ASP A 271 16.53 -19.07 20.58
N ALA A 272 16.77 -19.36 19.30
CA ALA A 272 18.08 -19.83 18.82
C ALA A 272 19.18 -18.75 18.88
N PHE A 273 18.81 -17.48 18.74
CA PHE A 273 19.75 -16.35 18.66
C PHE A 273 19.66 -15.38 19.84
N HIS A 274 18.85 -15.69 20.85
CA HIS A 274 18.62 -14.84 22.02
C HIS A 274 18.20 -13.40 21.63
N VAL A 275 17.32 -13.29 20.63
CA VAL A 275 16.71 -12.02 20.21
C VAL A 275 15.21 -12.03 20.46
N ALA A 276 14.60 -10.85 20.56
CA ALA A 276 13.14 -10.76 20.70
C ALA A 276 12.44 -11.41 19.49
N PRO A 277 11.49 -12.35 19.69
CA PRO A 277 10.66 -12.88 18.60
C PRO A 277 9.96 -11.80 17.79
N SER A 278 9.61 -10.66 18.40
CA SER A 278 9.04 -9.50 17.75
C SER A 278 9.98 -8.88 16.71
N SER A 279 11.25 -8.69 17.07
CA SER A 279 12.31 -8.23 16.15
C SER A 279 12.58 -9.25 15.05
N ALA A 280 12.62 -10.55 15.39
CA ALA A 280 12.76 -11.61 14.40
C ALA A 280 11.56 -11.67 13.44
N TYR A 281 10.36 -11.30 13.90
CA TYR A 281 9.18 -11.17 13.04
C TYR A 281 9.41 -10.06 12.01
N GLU A 282 9.86 -8.87 12.42
CA GLU A 282 10.19 -7.79 11.49
C GLU A 282 11.30 -8.19 10.52
N LEU A 283 12.33 -8.93 10.98
CA LEU A 283 13.35 -9.48 10.10
C LEU A 283 12.77 -10.37 9.00
N LEU A 284 11.87 -11.30 9.34
CA LEU A 284 11.22 -12.19 8.36
C LEU A 284 10.23 -11.45 7.45
N ARG A 285 9.60 -10.39 7.94
CA ARG A 285 8.59 -9.59 7.22
C ARG A 285 9.22 -8.56 6.27
N PHE A 286 10.21 -7.81 6.75
CA PHE A 286 10.80 -6.65 6.10
C PHE A 286 12.25 -6.87 5.67
N GLY A 287 12.87 -7.99 6.05
CA GLY A 287 14.30 -8.21 5.87
C GLY A 287 15.19 -7.50 6.88
N ARG A 288 14.61 -6.68 7.77
CA ARG A 288 15.28 -5.91 8.84
C ARG A 288 14.27 -5.41 9.86
N VAL A 289 14.74 -4.98 11.03
CA VAL A 289 13.91 -4.27 12.02
C VAL A 289 13.75 -2.81 11.57
N ILE A 290 12.53 -2.37 11.30
CA ILE A 290 12.23 -1.00 10.84
C ILE A 290 11.70 -0.12 11.97
N ASN A 291 11.09 -0.71 13.00
CA ASN A 291 10.55 0.02 14.15
C ASN A 291 11.55 0.08 15.31
N THR A 292 12.72 0.66 15.05
CA THR A 292 13.86 0.66 15.99
C THR A 292 13.59 1.42 17.29
N GLU A 293 12.57 2.27 17.34
CA GLU A 293 12.12 2.97 18.56
C GLU A 293 11.44 2.04 19.56
N ASN A 294 10.79 0.97 19.09
CA ASN A 294 10.00 0.06 19.92
C ASN A 294 10.50 -1.39 19.91
N GLU A 295 11.37 -1.74 18.97
CA GLU A 295 11.91 -3.09 18.79
C GLU A 295 13.43 -3.09 18.93
N THR A 296 13.98 -4.20 19.40
CA THR A 296 15.43 -4.40 19.47
C THR A 296 15.98 -4.58 18.06
N ARG A 297 17.01 -3.81 17.69
CA ARG A 297 17.70 -3.95 16.40
C ARG A 297 18.36 -5.34 16.28
N ILE A 298 18.31 -5.90 15.08
CA ILE A 298 19.08 -7.10 14.70
C ILE A 298 20.16 -6.64 13.72
N GLU A 299 21.41 -6.86 14.07
CA GLU A 299 22.54 -6.53 13.18
C GLU A 299 22.59 -7.47 11.96
N GLU A 300 23.13 -6.97 10.85
CA GLU A 300 23.31 -7.75 9.63
C GLU A 300 24.21 -8.97 9.88
N GLY A 301 23.87 -10.10 9.26
CA GLY A 301 24.59 -11.37 9.38
C GLY A 301 24.36 -12.14 10.68
N VAL A 302 23.82 -11.52 11.74
CA VAL A 302 23.67 -12.17 13.05
C VAL A 302 22.56 -13.23 13.05
N VAL A 303 21.35 -12.85 12.65
CA VAL A 303 20.22 -13.78 12.53
C VAL A 303 20.00 -14.10 11.05
N PRO A 304 20.03 -15.37 10.64
CA PRO A 304 19.89 -15.74 9.24
C PRO A 304 18.45 -15.55 8.75
N HIS A 305 18.32 -15.14 7.49
CA HIS A 305 17.07 -15.06 6.76
C HIS A 305 17.17 -15.88 5.48
N TRP A 306 17.20 -17.21 5.62
CA TRP A 306 17.41 -18.14 4.52
C TRP A 306 16.19 -18.26 3.61
N HIS A 307 16.41 -18.09 2.30
CA HIS A 307 15.44 -18.42 1.26
C HIS A 307 16.13 -19.10 0.09
N LYS A 308 15.38 -19.99 -0.57
CA LYS A 308 15.80 -20.56 -1.85
C LYS A 308 15.33 -19.63 -2.97
N VAL A 309 16.25 -19.21 -3.82
CA VAL A 309 15.98 -18.29 -4.92
C VAL A 309 16.67 -18.79 -6.19
N ASN A 310 16.26 -18.24 -7.34
CA ASN A 310 16.95 -18.50 -8.61
C ASN A 310 18.23 -17.67 -8.70
N TYR A 311 19.22 -18.21 -9.39
CA TYR A 311 20.42 -17.51 -9.89
C TYR A 311 20.67 -17.93 -11.35
N PRO A 312 21.49 -17.21 -12.13
CA PRO A 312 21.76 -17.59 -13.51
C PRO A 312 22.31 -19.02 -13.63
N GLY A 313 21.55 -19.91 -14.27
CA GLY A 313 21.92 -21.33 -14.43
C GLY A 313 21.43 -22.27 -13.32
N GLY A 314 20.69 -21.80 -12.31
CA GLY A 314 20.16 -22.70 -11.28
C GLY A 314 19.36 -22.03 -10.16
N GLN A 315 19.28 -22.71 -9.02
CA GLN A 315 18.60 -22.24 -7.81
C GLN A 315 19.38 -22.68 -6.57
N GLY A 316 19.37 -21.86 -5.52
CA GLY A 316 20.12 -22.13 -4.30
C GLY A 316 19.65 -21.30 -3.12
N TRP A 317 20.08 -21.68 -1.92
CA TRP A 317 19.80 -21.00 -0.67
C TRP A 317 20.73 -19.82 -0.46
N VAL A 318 20.17 -18.66 -0.13
CA VAL A 318 20.90 -17.43 0.18
C VAL A 318 20.36 -16.82 1.48
N ASN A 319 21.23 -16.21 2.27
CA ASN A 319 20.85 -15.49 3.48
C ASN A 319 20.53 -14.04 3.12
N LEU A 320 19.25 -13.68 3.12
CA LEU A 320 18.79 -12.33 2.77
C LEU A 320 19.10 -11.28 3.86
N ASN A 321 19.61 -11.70 5.03
CA ASN A 321 20.15 -10.80 6.05
C ASN A 321 21.69 -10.81 6.09
N ALA A 322 22.39 -11.41 5.12
CA ALA A 322 23.85 -11.36 5.09
C ALA A 322 24.38 -9.93 5.00
N THR A 323 25.58 -9.70 5.54
CA THR A 323 26.32 -8.44 5.43
C THR A 323 26.41 -7.99 3.97
N GLY A 324 26.11 -6.72 3.72
CA GLY A 324 26.16 -6.14 2.37
C GLY A 324 24.87 -6.30 1.54
N VAL A 325 23.93 -7.15 1.96
CA VAL A 325 22.59 -7.22 1.33
C VAL A 325 21.78 -5.99 1.74
N LYS A 326 21.23 -5.24 0.77
CA LYS A 326 20.39 -4.06 1.02
C LYS A 326 18.92 -4.34 0.82
N LYS A 327 18.07 -3.76 1.67
CA LYS A 327 16.64 -4.07 1.76
C LYS A 327 15.81 -2.86 1.36
N PHE A 328 14.84 -3.08 0.49
CA PHE A 328 13.93 -2.06 -0.06
C PHE A 328 12.51 -2.58 -0.04
N SER A 329 11.54 -1.71 -0.29
CA SER A 329 10.15 -2.11 -0.51
C SER A 329 9.60 -1.53 -1.80
N ASP A 330 8.40 -1.94 -2.22
CA ASP A 330 7.72 -1.30 -3.35
C ASP A 330 7.68 0.22 -3.22
N ALA A 331 7.62 0.73 -1.99
CA ALA A 331 7.65 2.15 -1.68
C ALA A 331 8.81 2.87 -2.38
N ASP A 332 10.00 2.27 -2.51
CA ASP A 332 11.20 2.92 -3.04
C ASP A 332 11.23 3.03 -4.58
N PHE A 333 10.14 2.66 -5.27
CA PHE A 333 10.02 2.63 -6.74
C PHE A 333 11.27 2.01 -7.39
N PRO A 334 11.54 0.71 -7.17
CA PRO A 334 12.82 0.13 -7.57
C PRO A 334 13.01 0.09 -9.08
N HIS A 335 14.19 0.53 -9.53
CA HIS A 335 14.52 0.58 -10.96
C HIS A 335 14.60 -0.81 -11.61
N TRP A 336 14.91 -1.86 -10.84
CA TRP A 336 14.86 -3.25 -11.32
C TRP A 336 13.44 -3.81 -11.53
N LEU A 337 12.41 -3.09 -11.07
CA LEU A 337 11.02 -3.35 -11.44
C LEU A 337 10.58 -2.52 -12.66
N GLY A 338 11.46 -1.72 -13.24
CA GLY A 338 11.22 -0.89 -14.42
C GLY A 338 10.93 0.59 -14.13
N TRP A 339 10.80 1.00 -12.86
CA TRP A 339 10.52 2.39 -12.51
C TRP A 339 11.66 3.33 -12.93
N THR A 340 11.39 4.22 -13.87
CA THR A 340 12.41 5.08 -14.49
C THR A 340 11.96 6.54 -14.51
N LEU A 341 12.80 7.45 -14.00
CA LEU A 341 12.55 8.89 -14.07
C LEU A 341 13.11 9.44 -15.39
N ILE A 342 12.27 10.11 -16.19
CA ILE A 342 12.63 10.71 -17.48
C ILE A 342 12.47 12.23 -17.38
N ASN A 343 13.58 12.94 -17.45
CA ASN A 343 13.67 14.41 -17.45
C ASN A 343 14.90 14.84 -18.26
N ASP A 344 15.10 14.18 -19.40
CA ASP A 344 16.21 14.40 -20.34
C ASP A 344 15.72 15.08 -21.64
N ASP A 345 14.47 15.52 -21.65
CA ASP A 345 13.90 16.39 -22.69
C ASP A 345 13.81 17.82 -22.15
N SER A 346 14.54 18.73 -22.79
CA SER A 346 14.60 20.15 -22.40
C SER A 346 13.83 21.05 -23.37
N THR A 347 13.25 20.47 -24.41
CA THR A 347 12.51 21.23 -25.40
C THR A 347 11.15 21.65 -24.82
N PRO A 348 10.69 22.88 -25.11
CA PRO A 348 9.37 23.33 -24.68
C PRO A 348 8.26 22.84 -25.63
N ASP A 349 8.65 22.17 -26.72
CA ASP A 349 7.70 21.57 -27.64
C ASP A 349 7.11 20.29 -27.06
N SER A 350 5.86 20.00 -27.35
CA SER A 350 5.17 18.81 -26.84
C SER A 350 5.53 17.55 -27.65
N GLN A 351 6.70 17.55 -28.29
CA GLN A 351 7.28 16.39 -28.95
C GLN A 351 8.31 15.75 -28.00
N CYS A 352 8.24 14.43 -27.86
CA CYS A 352 9.18 13.63 -27.09
C CYS A 352 10.52 13.58 -27.81
N ASN A 353 11.45 14.40 -27.33
CA ASN A 353 12.85 14.45 -27.74
C ASN A 353 13.77 13.80 -26.70
N SER A 354 13.22 12.95 -25.81
CA SER A 354 13.97 12.19 -24.81
C SER A 354 14.95 11.20 -25.47
N PRO A 355 16.27 11.39 -25.32
CA PRO A 355 17.26 10.45 -25.85
C PRO A 355 17.11 9.05 -25.26
N THR A 356 16.64 8.95 -24.01
CA THR A 356 16.38 7.67 -23.36
C THR A 356 15.25 6.90 -24.05
N ILE A 357 14.10 7.54 -24.30
CA ILE A 357 12.96 6.89 -24.96
C ILE A 357 13.29 6.57 -26.41
N GLU A 358 13.98 7.48 -27.11
CA GLU A 358 14.43 7.25 -28.48
C GLU A 358 15.30 6.00 -28.59
N LYS A 359 16.29 5.85 -27.70
CA LYS A 359 17.13 4.64 -27.64
C LYS A 359 16.33 3.37 -27.39
N TRP A 360 15.23 3.42 -26.63
CA TRP A 360 14.39 2.25 -26.39
C TRP A 360 13.56 1.85 -27.61
N ILE A 361 13.15 2.83 -28.43
CA ILE A 361 12.40 2.60 -29.67
C ILE A 361 13.32 2.06 -30.77
N THR A 362 14.47 2.69 -30.96
CA THR A 362 15.41 2.38 -32.06
C THR A 362 16.29 1.16 -31.75
N GLY A 363 16.47 0.83 -30.47
CA GLY A 363 17.32 -0.26 -30.00
C GLY A 363 18.78 -0.08 -30.45
N SER A 364 19.49 -1.19 -30.65
CA SER A 364 20.90 -1.17 -31.10
C SER A 364 21.07 -0.82 -32.58
N SER A 365 19.98 -0.60 -33.32
CA SER A 365 20.04 -0.36 -34.76
C SER A 365 20.52 1.05 -35.11
N GLY A 366 20.38 2.01 -34.19
CA GLY A 366 20.73 3.42 -34.40
C GLY A 366 19.98 4.09 -35.56
N LYS A 367 18.91 3.46 -36.07
CA LYS A 367 18.08 4.01 -37.14
C LYS A 367 17.21 5.14 -36.59
N GLU A 368 17.05 6.20 -37.37
CA GLU A 368 16.11 7.29 -37.08
C GLU A 368 14.68 6.74 -36.94
N ILE A 369 13.89 7.34 -36.05
CA ILE A 369 12.50 6.94 -35.83
C ILE A 369 11.68 7.35 -37.06
N SER A 370 11.27 6.37 -37.88
CA SER A 370 10.25 6.58 -38.90
C SER A 370 8.84 6.32 -38.36
N LYS A 371 7.82 6.75 -39.11
CA LYS A 371 6.41 6.44 -38.83
C LYS A 371 6.14 4.94 -38.66
N GLU A 372 6.75 4.09 -39.50
CA GLU A 372 6.59 2.63 -39.47
C GLU A 372 7.28 2.03 -38.24
N THR A 373 8.52 2.46 -37.95
CA THR A 373 9.25 2.01 -36.77
C THR A 373 8.54 2.41 -35.48
N LEU A 374 8.03 3.63 -35.41
CA LEU A 374 7.24 4.09 -34.26
C LEU A 374 5.95 3.28 -34.11
N SER A 375 5.20 3.05 -35.19
CA SER A 375 3.97 2.26 -35.13
C SER A 375 4.22 0.83 -34.68
N ALA A 376 5.31 0.21 -35.15
CA ALA A 376 5.71 -1.13 -34.73
C ALA A 376 6.12 -1.16 -33.25
N ALA A 377 6.94 -0.20 -32.81
CA ALA A 377 7.38 -0.06 -31.43
C ALA A 377 6.21 0.18 -30.47
N LEU A 378 5.26 1.05 -30.84
CA LEU A 378 4.08 1.31 -30.02
C LEU A 378 3.13 0.11 -29.92
N SER A 379 3.25 -0.87 -30.82
CA SER A 379 2.52 -2.13 -30.78
C SER A 379 3.25 -3.24 -30.02
N ASP A 380 4.52 -3.04 -29.61
CA ASP A 380 5.30 -4.01 -28.85
C ASP A 380 4.90 -3.98 -27.36
N ALA A 381 4.32 -5.08 -26.88
CA ALA A 381 3.90 -5.24 -25.50
C ALA A 381 5.05 -5.06 -24.47
N LYS A 382 6.29 -5.44 -24.80
CA LYS A 382 7.44 -5.27 -23.91
C LYS A 382 7.81 -3.80 -23.77
N LEU A 383 7.84 -3.07 -24.89
CA LEU A 383 8.10 -1.63 -24.86
C LEU A 383 6.98 -0.89 -24.15
N GLN A 384 5.71 -1.21 -24.42
CA GLN A 384 4.57 -0.63 -23.72
C GLN A 384 4.64 -0.88 -22.20
N SER A 385 5.02 -2.09 -21.79
CA SER A 385 5.26 -2.40 -20.38
C SER A 385 6.38 -1.52 -19.78
N ARG A 386 7.51 -1.35 -20.50
CA ARG A 386 8.62 -0.49 -20.08
C ARG A 386 8.20 0.98 -19.98
N LEU A 387 7.53 1.51 -21.00
CA LEU A 387 7.02 2.88 -21.05
C LEU A 387 6.00 3.16 -19.94
N SER A 388 5.14 2.19 -19.60
CA SER A 388 4.15 2.35 -18.53
C SER A 388 4.76 2.56 -17.13
N ARG A 389 6.04 2.23 -16.94
CA ARG A 389 6.79 2.43 -15.69
C ARG A 389 7.71 3.65 -15.70
N THR A 390 7.60 4.47 -16.73
CA THR A 390 8.24 5.80 -16.71
C THR A 390 7.46 6.76 -15.84
N ILE A 391 8.18 7.73 -15.27
CA ILE A 391 7.62 8.93 -14.68
C ILE A 391 8.33 10.06 -15.40
N CYS A 392 7.60 10.79 -16.23
CA CYS A 392 8.17 11.73 -17.19
C CYS A 392 7.89 13.17 -16.78
N LYS A 393 8.86 14.06 -16.96
CA LYS A 393 8.69 15.49 -16.75
C LYS A 393 8.63 16.21 -18.09
N PHE A 394 7.51 16.87 -18.38
CA PHE A 394 7.32 17.66 -19.60
C PHE A 394 6.22 18.72 -19.41
N PRO A 395 6.07 19.69 -20.33
CA PRO A 395 5.01 20.70 -20.26
C PRO A 395 3.61 20.11 -20.46
N THR A 396 2.62 20.62 -19.72
CA THR A 396 1.21 20.22 -19.86
C THR A 396 0.63 20.57 -21.22
N GLU A 397 -0.18 19.66 -21.76
CA GLU A 397 -0.95 19.88 -23.01
C GLU A 397 -2.15 20.83 -22.81
N TRP A 398 -2.44 21.21 -21.56
CA TRP A 398 -3.63 21.99 -21.21
C TRP A 398 -3.39 23.51 -21.11
N GLU A 399 -2.18 23.99 -21.42
CA GLU A 399 -1.81 25.41 -21.38
C GLU A 399 -2.12 26.12 -22.72
N LYS A 400 -2.99 27.13 -22.67
CA LYS A 400 -3.43 27.84 -23.87
C LYS A 400 -2.34 28.74 -24.46
N GLY A 401 -1.61 29.44 -23.60
CA GLY A 401 -0.63 30.46 -24.00
C GLY A 401 0.60 29.93 -24.74
N GLN A 402 0.85 28.62 -24.69
CA GLN A 402 2.04 27.99 -25.27
C GLN A 402 1.76 27.11 -26.48
N ILE A 403 0.53 27.07 -27.01
CA ILE A 403 0.16 26.13 -28.09
C ILE A 403 1.07 26.23 -29.31
N ASP A 404 1.46 27.45 -29.73
CA ASP A 404 2.36 27.60 -30.88
C ASP A 404 3.79 27.16 -30.60
N THR A 405 4.28 27.35 -29.37
CA THR A 405 5.56 26.80 -28.90
C THR A 405 5.50 25.27 -28.87
N GLN A 406 4.41 24.71 -28.35
CA GLN A 406 4.21 23.29 -28.10
C GLN A 406 4.00 22.47 -29.38
N TYR A 407 3.26 23.02 -30.35
CA TYR A 407 2.79 22.26 -31.51
C TYR A 407 3.23 22.84 -32.85
N GLY A 408 4.01 23.93 -32.87
CA GLY A 408 4.53 24.51 -34.11
C GLY A 408 5.35 23.54 -34.98
N TRP A 409 5.90 22.47 -34.38
CA TRP A 409 6.58 21.39 -35.09
C TRP A 409 5.66 20.63 -36.07
N LEU A 410 4.33 20.64 -35.86
CA LEU A 410 3.36 20.02 -36.77
C LEU A 410 3.32 20.65 -38.17
N LYS A 411 3.87 21.87 -38.33
CA LYS A 411 3.98 22.58 -39.60
C LYS A 411 5.26 22.27 -40.37
N LYS A 412 6.14 21.44 -39.81
CA LYS A 412 7.45 21.11 -40.39
C LYS A 412 7.52 19.62 -40.69
N LYS A 413 8.11 19.27 -41.83
CA LYS A 413 8.37 17.88 -42.21
C LYS A 413 9.45 17.28 -41.29
N SER A 414 9.24 16.05 -40.87
CA SER A 414 10.22 15.24 -40.12
C SER A 414 10.05 13.76 -40.47
N ASP A 415 10.94 12.90 -39.95
CA ASP A 415 10.92 11.46 -40.23
C ASP A 415 9.68 10.75 -39.65
N VAL A 416 9.06 11.34 -38.63
CA VAL A 416 7.78 10.88 -38.02
C VAL A 416 6.56 11.63 -38.54
N LEU A 417 6.75 12.67 -39.37
CA LEU A 417 5.69 13.52 -39.94
C LEU A 417 6.00 13.87 -41.40
N GLU A 418 5.58 12.97 -42.31
CA GLU A 418 5.79 13.13 -43.75
C GLU A 418 4.99 14.29 -44.36
N ASP A 419 3.76 14.49 -43.87
CA ASP A 419 2.78 15.47 -44.33
C ASP A 419 2.54 16.53 -43.24
N PRO A 420 3.25 17.67 -43.27
CA PRO A 420 3.03 18.75 -42.32
C PRO A 420 1.65 19.39 -42.48
N MET A 421 1.15 19.98 -41.40
CA MET A 421 -0.07 20.78 -41.43
C MET A 421 0.14 22.04 -42.28
N THR A 422 -0.86 22.39 -43.09
CA THR A 422 -0.97 23.72 -43.71
C THR A 422 -1.34 24.75 -42.63
N ASP A 423 -1.22 26.03 -42.95
CA ASP A 423 -1.63 27.09 -42.01
C ASP A 423 -3.12 26.96 -41.64
N GLU A 424 -3.97 26.57 -42.59
CA GLU A 424 -5.40 26.35 -42.37
C GLU A 424 -5.66 25.15 -41.45
N SER A 425 -5.04 23.99 -41.72
CA SER A 425 -5.28 22.80 -40.90
C SER A 425 -4.67 22.92 -39.50
N TYR A 426 -3.55 23.64 -39.37
CA TYR A 426 -2.97 24.00 -38.09
C TYR A 426 -3.87 24.97 -37.32
N ALA A 427 -4.48 25.96 -37.98
CA ALA A 427 -5.43 26.86 -37.32
C ALA A 427 -6.65 26.11 -36.77
N GLU A 428 -7.16 25.10 -37.49
CA GLU A 428 -8.24 24.23 -36.99
C GLU A 428 -7.80 23.39 -35.79
N PHE A 429 -6.61 22.79 -35.84
CA PHE A 429 -6.02 22.04 -34.72
C PHE A 429 -5.82 22.93 -33.50
N LYS A 430 -5.26 24.13 -33.69
CA LYS A 430 -5.03 25.11 -32.63
C LYS A 430 -6.35 25.49 -31.96
N ALA A 431 -7.39 25.81 -32.73
CA ALA A 431 -8.71 26.11 -32.19
C ALA A 431 -9.30 24.94 -31.37
N HIS A 432 -9.02 23.69 -31.78
CA HIS A 432 -9.42 22.50 -31.04
C HIS A 432 -8.70 22.39 -29.69
N VAL A 433 -7.37 22.48 -29.68
CA VAL A 433 -6.57 22.44 -28.45
C VAL A 433 -6.95 23.59 -27.51
N GLU A 434 -7.10 24.81 -28.03
CA GLU A 434 -7.55 25.97 -27.25
C GLU A 434 -8.90 25.75 -26.56
N ALA A 435 -9.84 25.00 -27.19
CA ALA A 435 -11.14 24.69 -26.61
C ALA A 435 -11.08 23.62 -25.50
N LEU A 436 -9.97 22.86 -25.44
CA LEU A 436 -9.67 21.87 -24.40
C LEU A 436 -8.79 22.45 -23.29
N SER A 437 -7.91 23.40 -23.59
CA SER A 437 -7.01 24.04 -22.61
C SER A 437 -7.77 24.66 -21.45
N PHE A 438 -7.21 24.55 -20.25
CA PHE A 438 -7.82 25.07 -19.01
C PHE A 438 -6.80 25.53 -17.97
N TRP A 439 -5.50 25.33 -18.21
CA TRP A 439 -4.46 25.41 -17.18
C TRP A 439 -4.43 26.78 -16.48
N GLU A 440 -4.50 27.86 -17.26
CA GLU A 440 -4.49 29.24 -16.75
C GLU A 440 -5.75 29.58 -15.95
N GLU A 441 -6.90 29.03 -16.34
CA GLU A 441 -8.17 29.20 -15.63
C GLU A 441 -8.18 28.41 -14.31
N ALA A 442 -7.58 27.23 -14.32
CA ALA A 442 -7.52 26.33 -13.17
C ALA A 442 -6.62 26.85 -12.05
N ARG A 443 -5.58 27.64 -12.39
CA ARG A 443 -4.63 28.21 -11.41
C ARG A 443 -4.09 27.15 -10.46
N ILE A 444 -3.72 26.00 -11.02
CA ILE A 444 -3.16 24.89 -10.26
C ILE A 444 -1.84 25.35 -9.65
N GLU A 445 -1.59 24.99 -8.39
CA GLU A 445 -0.45 25.45 -7.61
C GLU A 445 0.86 24.71 -7.93
N ILE A 446 1.05 24.27 -9.18
CA ILE A 446 2.30 23.66 -9.68
C ILE A 446 2.65 24.25 -11.05
N ASN A 447 3.94 24.21 -11.43
CA ASN A 447 4.38 24.69 -12.73
C ASN A 447 3.75 23.91 -13.90
N ASN A 448 3.68 24.55 -15.07
CA ASN A 448 3.22 23.92 -16.31
C ASN A 448 4.09 22.74 -16.75
N THR A 449 5.37 22.71 -16.38
CA THR A 449 6.25 21.55 -16.51
C THR A 449 6.32 20.78 -15.20
N HIS A 450 5.82 19.54 -15.19
CA HIS A 450 5.67 18.72 -13.99
C HIS A 450 5.80 17.22 -14.31
N TRP A 451 5.76 16.38 -13.28
CA TRP A 451 5.91 14.93 -13.43
C TRP A 451 4.57 14.26 -13.67
N HIS A 452 4.52 13.39 -14.67
CA HIS A 452 3.36 12.59 -15.05
C HIS A 452 3.58 11.11 -14.71
N PHE A 453 2.56 10.46 -14.17
CA PHE A 453 2.55 9.04 -13.88
C PHE A 453 1.55 8.31 -14.77
N HIS A 454 1.89 7.08 -15.17
CA HIS A 454 0.89 6.20 -15.77
C HIS A 454 -0.26 5.95 -14.77
N PRO A 455 -1.51 6.36 -15.05
CA PRO A 455 -2.58 6.32 -14.05
C PRO A 455 -2.85 4.93 -13.46
N LYS A 456 -2.97 3.90 -14.32
CA LYS A 456 -3.16 2.50 -13.87
C LYS A 456 -2.04 1.99 -12.97
N LEU A 457 -0.76 2.27 -13.30
CA LEU A 457 0.35 1.81 -12.47
C LEU A 457 0.47 2.61 -11.17
N PHE A 458 0.12 3.90 -11.18
CA PHE A 458 -0.01 4.70 -9.95
C PHE A 458 -1.03 4.07 -9.00
N LEU A 459 -2.21 3.70 -9.50
CA LEU A 459 -3.22 2.99 -8.72
C LEU A 459 -2.67 1.66 -8.17
N LEU A 460 -2.08 0.81 -9.02
CA LEU A 460 -1.50 -0.47 -8.59
C LEU A 460 -0.47 -0.29 -7.48
N GLN A 461 0.41 0.70 -7.63
CA GLN A 461 1.47 1.00 -6.68
C GLN A 461 0.90 1.41 -5.31
N PHE A 462 -0.07 2.31 -5.27
CA PHE A 462 -0.62 2.83 -4.02
C PHE A 462 -1.69 1.95 -3.38
N ARG A 463 -2.29 1.01 -4.12
CA ARG A 463 -3.18 -0.02 -3.54
C ARG A 463 -2.44 -0.98 -2.61
N LYS A 464 -1.16 -1.25 -2.89
CA LYS A 464 -0.27 -1.99 -1.98
C LYS A 464 0.04 -1.23 -0.68
N ASN A 465 -0.28 0.06 -0.61
CA ASN A 465 -0.02 0.87 0.58
C ASN A 465 -1.19 0.80 1.57
N GLY A 466 -0.95 0.16 2.72
CA GLY A 466 -1.87 0.05 3.85
C GLY A 466 -2.06 1.29 4.72
N TRP A 467 -1.17 2.28 4.60
CA TRP A 467 -1.09 3.42 5.52
C TRP A 467 -2.37 4.25 5.51
N LEU A 468 -2.96 4.52 6.68
CA LEU A 468 -4.12 5.41 6.80
C LEU A 468 -3.67 6.80 7.26
N SER A 469 -4.00 7.82 6.46
CA SER A 469 -3.88 9.22 6.88
C SER A 469 -4.81 9.52 8.06
N LYS A 470 -4.60 10.68 8.69
CA LYS A 470 -5.50 11.18 9.76
C LYS A 470 -6.97 11.19 9.32
N GLU A 471 -7.25 11.69 8.12
CA GLU A 471 -8.61 11.77 7.59
C GLU A 471 -9.19 10.41 7.23
N GLU A 472 -8.37 9.50 6.67
CA GLU A 472 -8.80 8.14 6.37
C GLU A 472 -9.15 7.37 7.65
N LEU A 473 -8.32 7.45 8.71
CA LEU A 473 -8.64 6.82 10.00
C LEU A 473 -9.89 7.44 10.64
N ARG A 474 -10.14 8.74 10.46
CA ARG A 474 -11.38 9.39 10.93
C ARG A 474 -12.63 8.79 10.25
N LYS A 475 -12.57 8.36 8.99
CA LYS A 475 -13.68 7.66 8.33
C LYS A 475 -13.90 6.25 8.90
N ILE A 476 -12.81 5.57 9.27
CA ILE A 476 -12.88 4.28 9.95
C ILE A 476 -13.51 4.45 11.34
N TYR A 477 -13.06 5.42 12.14
CA TYR A 477 -13.58 5.72 13.49
C TYR A 477 -14.11 7.16 13.59
N PRO A 478 -15.34 7.44 13.09
CA PRO A 478 -15.88 8.78 13.01
C PRO A 478 -16.26 9.37 14.38
N ASN A 479 -16.10 10.69 14.52
CA ASN A 479 -16.33 11.45 15.77
C ASN A 479 -17.71 11.19 16.39
N GLN A 480 -18.71 10.94 15.57
CA GLN A 480 -20.10 10.72 15.96
C GLN A 480 -20.32 9.40 16.71
N LEU A 481 -19.37 8.46 16.63
CA LEU A 481 -19.45 7.19 17.37
C LEU A 481 -18.89 7.27 18.79
N TYR A 482 -18.16 8.34 19.12
CA TYR A 482 -17.57 8.51 20.43
C TYR A 482 -18.57 9.09 21.43
N ASN A 483 -18.52 8.60 22.65
CA ASN A 483 -19.17 9.25 23.77
C ASN A 483 -18.35 10.50 24.15
N LYS A 484 -18.91 11.70 23.94
CA LYS A 484 -18.19 12.96 24.16
C LYS A 484 -17.87 13.25 25.63
N GLN A 485 -18.57 12.65 26.59
CA GLN A 485 -18.25 12.77 28.01
C GLN A 485 -16.99 11.95 28.36
N GLU A 486 -16.80 10.81 27.71
CA GLU A 486 -15.63 9.94 27.90
C GLU A 486 -14.44 10.36 27.01
N THR A 487 -14.72 10.79 25.78
CA THR A 487 -13.72 11.19 24.79
C THR A 487 -14.13 12.54 24.18
N PRO A 488 -13.83 13.66 24.87
CA PRO A 488 -14.18 14.98 24.39
C PRO A 488 -13.44 15.38 23.11
N ASP A 489 -12.23 14.84 22.90
CA ASP A 489 -11.42 15.02 21.70
C ASP A 489 -11.08 13.67 21.04
N PRO A 490 -11.97 13.12 20.18
CA PRO A 490 -11.70 11.89 19.44
C PRO A 490 -10.56 12.00 18.43
N GLU A 491 -10.22 13.22 17.98
CA GLU A 491 -9.19 13.44 16.99
C GLU A 491 -7.81 13.24 17.57
N SER A 492 -7.51 13.90 18.68
CA SER A 492 -6.26 13.68 19.43
C SER A 492 -6.13 12.23 19.89
N LEU A 493 -7.23 11.57 20.26
CA LEU A 493 -7.22 10.15 20.62
C LEU A 493 -6.80 9.26 19.44
N ARG A 494 -7.40 9.46 18.25
CA ARG A 494 -7.00 8.70 17.05
C ARG A 494 -5.54 8.98 16.70
N GLU A 495 -5.11 10.24 16.74
CA GLU A 495 -3.74 10.62 16.38
C GLU A 495 -2.70 9.96 17.28
N LYS A 496 -2.98 9.89 18.60
CA LYS A 496 -2.12 9.18 19.57
C LYS A 496 -1.77 7.75 19.14
N TYR A 497 -2.68 7.05 18.45
CA TYR A 497 -2.50 5.64 18.08
C TYR A 497 -2.31 5.42 16.58
N ARG A 498 -2.53 6.42 15.72
CA ARG A 498 -2.58 6.24 14.26
C ARG A 498 -1.29 5.69 13.65
N ILE A 499 -0.15 6.29 13.98
CA ILE A 499 1.16 5.81 13.52
C ILE A 499 1.42 4.37 14.00
N CYS A 500 1.11 4.09 15.27
CA CYS A 500 1.26 2.75 15.85
C CYS A 500 0.39 1.72 15.11
N ILE A 501 -0.87 2.07 14.80
CA ILE A 501 -1.79 1.25 14.00
C ILE A 501 -1.20 0.95 12.63
N ASN A 502 -0.74 1.98 11.91
CA ASN A 502 -0.16 1.79 10.58
C ASN A 502 1.07 0.87 10.59
N ARG A 503 2.01 1.07 11.55
CA ARG A 503 3.17 0.17 11.72
C ARG A 503 2.72 -1.27 12.03
N VAL A 504 1.73 -1.46 12.90
CA VAL A 504 1.26 -2.79 13.32
C VAL A 504 0.53 -3.52 12.19
N VAL A 505 -0.34 -2.86 11.43
CA VAL A 505 -1.03 -3.54 10.31
C VAL A 505 -0.06 -3.97 9.20
N ALA A 506 1.00 -3.20 8.96
CA ALA A 506 2.07 -3.54 8.03
C ALA A 506 2.96 -4.68 8.56
N LYS A 507 3.35 -4.63 9.84
CA LYS A 507 4.14 -5.65 10.53
C LYS A 507 3.46 -7.01 10.42
N TYR A 508 2.18 -7.11 10.76
CA TYR A 508 1.44 -8.37 10.78
C TYR A 508 0.71 -8.72 9.48
N LEU A 509 1.04 -8.09 8.34
CA LEU A 509 0.44 -8.37 7.02
C LEU A 509 -1.11 -8.30 7.03
N ILE A 510 -1.66 -7.46 7.91
CA ILE A 510 -3.09 -7.18 8.00
C ILE A 510 -3.48 -6.26 6.83
N ASP A 511 -2.56 -5.40 6.40
CA ASP A 511 -2.75 -4.43 5.31
C ASP A 511 -2.61 -5.00 3.90
N GLN A 512 -2.09 -6.23 3.75
CA GLN A 512 -2.06 -6.98 2.49
C GLN A 512 -3.44 -7.17 1.85
N SER A 513 -4.51 -7.05 2.64
CA SER A 513 -5.87 -7.08 2.15
C SER A 513 -6.73 -6.06 2.87
N LYS A 514 -7.44 -5.22 2.10
CA LYS A 514 -8.44 -4.31 2.66
C LYS A 514 -9.55 -5.05 3.43
N THR A 515 -9.80 -6.32 3.12
CA THR A 515 -10.71 -7.19 3.88
C THR A 515 -10.16 -7.53 5.26
N ARG A 516 -8.87 -7.88 5.38
CA ARG A 516 -8.21 -8.13 6.67
C ARG A 516 -8.21 -6.86 7.53
N MET A 517 -7.86 -5.72 6.95
CA MET A 517 -7.99 -4.41 7.62
C MET A 517 -9.42 -4.17 8.12
N THR A 518 -10.43 -4.43 7.28
CA THR A 518 -11.85 -4.25 7.64
C THR A 518 -12.23 -5.07 8.88
N HIS A 519 -11.89 -6.35 8.91
CA HIS A 519 -12.10 -7.21 10.09
C HIS A 519 -11.28 -6.73 11.29
N PHE A 520 -10.01 -6.36 11.10
CA PHE A 520 -9.16 -5.87 12.18
C PHE A 520 -9.75 -4.63 12.86
N TYR A 521 -10.15 -3.62 12.09
CA TYR A 521 -10.74 -2.40 12.63
C TYR A 521 -12.16 -2.62 13.18
N GLY A 522 -12.99 -3.43 12.53
CA GLY A 522 -14.35 -3.74 12.98
C GLY A 522 -14.37 -4.47 14.33
N GLN A 523 -13.47 -5.45 14.49
CA GLN A 523 -13.27 -6.11 15.78
C GLN A 523 -12.67 -5.15 16.82
N GLY A 524 -11.71 -4.31 16.42
CA GLY A 524 -11.05 -3.34 17.31
C GLY A 524 -11.99 -2.26 17.82
N ALA A 525 -12.96 -1.86 17.00
CA ALA A 525 -14.03 -0.93 17.37
C ALA A 525 -14.79 -1.40 18.61
N VAL A 526 -15.12 -2.69 18.68
CA VAL A 526 -15.87 -3.28 19.80
C VAL A 526 -14.98 -3.49 21.02
N GLU A 527 -13.77 -4.04 20.84
CA GLU A 527 -12.86 -4.31 21.96
C GLU A 527 -12.39 -3.05 22.68
N SER A 528 -12.14 -1.97 21.93
CA SER A 528 -11.51 -0.76 22.45
C SER A 528 -12.42 0.46 22.45
N PHE A 529 -13.70 0.31 22.08
CA PHE A 529 -14.62 1.44 21.88
C PHE A 529 -14.00 2.50 20.94
N TYR A 530 -13.56 2.05 19.76
CA TYR A 530 -12.83 2.88 18.79
C TYR A 530 -11.59 3.57 19.40
N LEU A 531 -10.76 2.81 20.11
CA LEU A 531 -9.55 3.26 20.81
C LEU A 531 -9.79 4.04 22.12
N ALA A 532 -11.04 4.31 22.51
CA ALA A 532 -11.34 5.06 23.75
C ALA A 532 -10.94 4.30 25.02
N ARG A 533 -10.92 2.97 24.98
CA ARG A 533 -10.65 2.10 26.13
C ARG A 533 -9.51 1.14 25.82
N MET A 534 -8.34 1.41 26.40
CA MET A 534 -7.15 0.54 26.33
C MET A 534 -6.97 -0.32 27.58
N GLN A 535 -7.95 -0.32 28.47
CA GLN A 535 -7.96 -1.13 29.69
C GLN A 535 -9.41 -1.42 30.10
N GLU A 536 -9.67 -2.65 30.53
CA GLU A 536 -10.97 -3.06 31.04
C GLU A 536 -11.24 -2.36 32.37
N ALA A 537 -12.41 -1.75 32.54
CA ALA A 537 -12.85 -1.13 33.78
C ALA A 537 -13.98 -1.94 34.45
N SER A 538 -14.06 -1.90 35.78
CA SER A 538 -15.14 -2.53 36.56
C SER A 538 -16.43 -1.74 36.59
N VAL A 539 -16.41 -0.50 36.09
CA VAL A 539 -17.55 0.40 36.00
C VAL A 539 -17.69 0.95 34.58
N THR A 540 -18.86 1.51 34.26
CA THR A 540 -19.07 2.26 33.02
C THR A 540 -18.29 3.60 33.06
N PRO A 541 -17.26 3.80 32.23
CA PRO A 541 -16.40 4.99 32.30
C PRO A 541 -17.15 6.31 32.14
N SER A 542 -18.11 6.39 31.22
CA SER A 542 -18.91 7.60 31.00
C SER A 542 -19.81 8.00 32.18
N ARG A 543 -20.09 7.08 33.11
CA ARG A 543 -20.87 7.35 34.33
C ARG A 543 -19.98 7.58 35.55
N ASN A 544 -18.81 6.94 35.58
CA ASN A 544 -17.88 6.97 36.72
C ASN A 544 -16.45 7.22 36.23
N PRO A 545 -16.16 8.39 35.63
CA PRO A 545 -14.88 8.65 34.97
C PRO A 545 -13.69 8.72 35.93
N SER A 546 -13.94 9.02 37.21
CA SER A 546 -12.92 9.10 38.26
C SER A 546 -12.67 7.77 38.98
N HIS A 547 -13.40 6.70 38.64
CA HIS A 547 -13.19 5.42 39.30
C HIS A 547 -11.76 4.92 39.04
N PRO A 548 -11.02 4.44 40.06
CA PRO A 548 -9.61 4.07 39.89
C PRO A 548 -9.34 3.03 38.79
N SER A 549 -10.30 2.13 38.52
CA SER A 549 -10.19 1.16 37.42
C SER A 549 -10.20 1.82 36.02
N VAL A 550 -10.74 3.04 35.89
CA VAL A 550 -10.84 3.81 34.64
C VAL A 550 -9.60 4.68 34.45
N THR A 551 -9.03 5.20 35.55
CA THR A 551 -7.91 6.13 35.50
C THR A 551 -6.65 5.55 34.84
N PRO A 552 -5.82 6.37 34.17
CA PRO A 552 -4.58 5.90 33.54
C PRO A 552 -3.63 5.21 34.52
N GLU A 553 -3.11 4.05 34.16
CA GLU A 553 -2.18 3.24 34.98
C GLU A 553 -0.73 3.78 34.99
N THR A 554 -0.54 5.09 34.87
CA THR A 554 0.80 5.72 34.78
C THR A 554 1.60 5.58 36.07
N ASN A 555 0.93 5.48 37.22
CA ASN A 555 1.53 5.31 38.55
C ASN A 555 1.42 3.86 39.06
N GLY A 556 1.33 2.89 38.16
CA GLY A 556 1.12 1.47 38.49
C GLY A 556 -0.25 0.96 38.04
N PHE A 557 -0.40 -0.36 37.99
CA PHE A 557 -1.66 -0.99 37.59
C PHE A 557 -2.70 -0.91 38.71
N TYR A 558 -3.98 -0.84 38.33
CA TYR A 558 -5.09 -0.93 39.29
C TYR A 558 -5.06 -2.30 39.97
N ASN A 559 -4.99 -2.33 41.31
CA ASN A 559 -4.69 -3.54 42.08
C ASN A 559 -5.67 -3.83 43.22
N ASN A 560 -6.85 -3.20 43.23
CA ASN A 560 -7.87 -3.47 44.24
C ASN A 560 -8.37 -4.92 44.14
N THR A 561 -8.01 -5.75 45.11
CA THR A 561 -8.38 -7.17 45.15
C THR A 561 -9.83 -7.42 45.55
N ASP A 562 -10.48 -6.42 46.16
CA ASP A 562 -11.85 -6.53 46.67
C ASP A 562 -12.89 -6.11 45.62
N ASP A 563 -12.44 -5.69 44.43
CA ASP A 563 -13.32 -5.34 43.31
C ASP A 563 -14.01 -6.59 42.75
N ALA A 564 -15.28 -6.75 43.12
CA ALA A 564 -16.11 -7.90 42.77
C ALA A 564 -16.18 -8.19 41.26
N TRP A 565 -15.99 -7.17 40.40
CA TRP A 565 -15.99 -7.35 38.95
C TRP A 565 -14.90 -8.31 38.47
N TYR A 566 -13.71 -8.24 39.07
CA TYR A 566 -12.53 -8.99 38.64
C TYR A 566 -12.42 -10.37 39.31
N VAL A 567 -13.25 -10.67 40.31
CA VAL A 567 -13.29 -11.99 40.98
C VAL A 567 -13.54 -13.12 39.98
N LYS A 568 -14.33 -12.88 38.92
CA LYS A 568 -14.58 -13.84 37.83
C LYS A 568 -13.34 -14.28 37.05
N TYR A 569 -12.25 -13.52 37.14
CA TYR A 569 -10.97 -13.84 36.51
C TYR A 569 -9.98 -14.52 37.46
N ASN A 570 -10.20 -14.48 38.77
CA ASN A 570 -9.37 -15.20 39.73
C ASN A 570 -9.61 -16.72 39.59
N ASN A 571 -8.55 -17.51 39.75
CA ASN A 571 -8.54 -18.97 39.61
C ASN A 571 -9.08 -19.47 38.26
N ASN A 572 -9.05 -18.62 37.23
CA ASN A 572 -9.57 -18.96 35.92
C ASN A 572 -8.54 -19.73 35.10
N LYS A 573 -8.71 -21.05 35.03
CA LYS A 573 -7.83 -21.98 34.30
C LYS A 573 -7.71 -21.67 32.80
N ASN A 574 -8.71 -21.04 32.18
CA ASN A 574 -8.64 -20.68 30.75
C ASN A 574 -7.69 -19.50 30.49
N LEU A 575 -7.50 -18.65 31.49
CA LEU A 575 -6.60 -17.49 31.49
C LEU A 575 -5.23 -17.80 32.13
N SER A 576 -5.11 -19.00 32.72
CA SER A 576 -4.06 -19.39 33.66
C SER A 576 -3.84 -18.36 34.76
N ASN A 577 -4.92 -17.76 35.25
CA ASN A 577 -4.89 -16.86 36.39
C ASN A 577 -4.94 -17.67 37.69
N GLY A 578 -4.13 -17.27 38.66
CA GLY A 578 -4.18 -17.72 40.04
C GLY A 578 -5.20 -16.98 40.89
N PRO A 579 -5.10 -17.08 42.23
CA PRO A 579 -5.91 -16.28 43.14
C PRO A 579 -5.64 -14.78 42.98
N ALA A 580 -6.38 -13.95 43.72
CA ALA A 580 -6.13 -12.51 43.75
C ALA A 580 -4.63 -12.22 44.03
N PRO A 581 -4.00 -11.24 43.35
CA PRO A 581 -4.62 -10.20 42.51
C PRO A 581 -4.73 -10.54 41.01
N ASP A 582 -4.52 -11.78 40.56
CA ASP A 582 -4.37 -12.09 39.12
C ASP A 582 -5.53 -11.60 38.25
N GLY A 583 -6.77 -11.65 38.75
CA GLY A 583 -7.94 -11.20 38.02
C GLY A 583 -7.91 -9.71 37.66
N VAL A 584 -7.55 -8.84 38.62
CA VAL A 584 -7.42 -7.39 38.38
C VAL A 584 -6.10 -7.07 37.67
N LYS A 585 -5.02 -7.76 38.06
CA LYS A 585 -3.68 -7.57 37.53
C LYS A 585 -3.59 -7.90 36.04
N TYR A 586 -4.21 -8.98 35.60
CA TYR A 586 -4.21 -9.45 34.20
C TYR A 586 -5.54 -9.20 33.48
N ARG A 587 -6.26 -8.12 33.86
CA ARG A 587 -7.45 -7.61 33.14
C ARG A 587 -7.14 -7.25 31.69
N GLY A 588 -8.18 -7.06 30.87
CA GLY A 588 -8.02 -6.68 29.47
C GLY A 588 -7.21 -5.40 29.28
N ARG A 589 -6.19 -5.42 28.40
CA ARG A 589 -5.39 -4.24 28.00
C ARG A 589 -5.14 -4.16 26.49
N GLY A 590 -4.98 -2.94 26.00
CA GLY A 590 -4.71 -2.64 24.60
C GLY A 590 -5.95 -2.74 23.69
N MET A 591 -5.73 -2.53 22.39
CA MET A 591 -6.78 -2.41 21.36
C MET A 591 -7.67 -3.66 21.25
N LYS A 592 -7.16 -4.83 21.64
CA LYS A 592 -7.86 -6.12 21.59
C LYS A 592 -8.10 -6.75 22.96
N GLN A 593 -7.94 -5.97 24.03
CA GLN A 593 -8.19 -6.40 25.41
C GLN A 593 -7.47 -7.73 25.74
N LEU A 594 -6.15 -7.77 25.53
CA LEU A 594 -5.32 -8.92 25.89
C LEU A 594 -5.54 -9.23 27.39
N THR A 595 -6.08 -10.41 27.68
CA THR A 595 -6.58 -10.76 29.03
C THR A 595 -5.98 -12.07 29.52
N GLY A 596 -5.65 -12.13 30.79
CA GLY A 596 -5.13 -13.32 31.47
C GLY A 596 -3.61 -13.40 31.51
N ARG A 597 -3.09 -14.04 32.55
CA ARG A 597 -1.66 -14.20 32.84
C ARG A 597 -0.92 -14.91 31.71
N LEU A 598 -1.53 -15.92 31.10
CA LEU A 598 -0.97 -16.66 29.96
C LEU A 598 -0.76 -15.75 28.73
N ASN A 599 -1.74 -14.89 28.43
CA ASN A 599 -1.68 -14.04 27.25
C ASN A 599 -0.71 -12.88 27.46
N HIS A 600 -0.74 -12.23 28.62
CA HIS A 600 0.22 -11.19 28.98
C HIS A 600 1.66 -11.71 28.90
N ASN A 601 1.95 -12.85 29.54
CA ASN A 601 3.31 -13.40 29.46
C ASN A 601 3.72 -13.81 28.05
N GLY A 602 2.81 -14.37 27.24
CA GLY A 602 3.11 -14.66 25.85
C GLY A 602 3.55 -13.41 25.08
N TYR A 603 2.94 -12.26 25.38
CA TYR A 603 3.36 -10.99 24.81
C TYR A 603 4.72 -10.51 25.35
N TRP A 604 4.99 -10.64 26.66
CA TRP A 604 6.31 -10.31 27.25
C TRP A 604 7.46 -11.11 26.63
N ILE A 605 7.24 -12.40 26.40
CA ILE A 605 8.21 -13.27 25.71
C ILE A 605 8.38 -12.82 24.27
N TYR A 606 7.27 -12.59 23.57
CA TYR A 606 7.30 -12.13 22.18
C TYR A 606 8.10 -10.83 22.04
N ARG A 607 7.95 -9.90 22.97
CA ARG A 607 8.71 -8.64 23.02
C ARG A 607 10.15 -8.78 23.53
N GLY A 608 10.58 -9.98 23.94
CA GLY A 608 11.92 -10.22 24.50
C GLY A 608 12.14 -9.57 25.86
N TRP A 609 11.11 -9.04 26.53
CA TRP A 609 11.22 -8.53 27.91
C TRP A 609 11.34 -9.64 28.95
N ARG A 610 11.17 -10.89 28.50
CA ARG A 610 11.41 -12.09 29.28
C ARG A 610 11.99 -13.16 28.39
N GLU A 611 13.16 -13.67 28.76
CA GLU A 611 13.76 -14.82 28.11
C GLU A 611 13.13 -16.10 28.65
N VAL A 612 12.52 -16.88 27.76
CA VAL A 612 11.95 -18.20 28.03
C VAL A 612 12.24 -19.07 26.82
N SER A 613 12.68 -20.30 27.02
CA SER A 613 12.94 -21.18 25.89
C SER A 613 11.68 -21.47 25.08
N LEU A 614 11.81 -21.66 23.76
CA LEU A 614 10.69 -21.96 22.87
C LEU A 614 9.89 -23.18 23.34
N LYS A 615 10.59 -24.22 23.79
CA LYS A 615 9.98 -25.45 24.32
C LYS A 615 9.08 -25.16 25.51
N ILE A 616 9.52 -24.29 26.42
CA ILE A 616 8.70 -23.87 27.55
C ILE A 616 7.54 -23.03 27.00
N ALA A 617 7.76 -21.96 26.25
CA ALA A 617 6.69 -21.10 25.69
C ALA A 617 5.59 -21.87 24.92
N GLN A 618 5.94 -22.90 24.16
CA GLN A 618 4.99 -23.74 23.41
C GLN A 618 4.09 -24.60 24.31
N THR A 619 4.59 -25.00 25.49
CA THR A 619 3.81 -25.80 26.46
C THR A 619 2.97 -24.95 27.40
N TRP A 620 3.05 -23.62 27.36
CA TRP A 620 2.33 -22.75 28.30
C TRP A 620 0.81 -22.89 28.26
N GLN A 621 0.28 -23.40 27.15
CA GLN A 621 -1.15 -23.68 27.00
C GLN A 621 -1.66 -24.75 27.98
N ILE A 622 -0.75 -25.57 28.53
CA ILE A 622 -1.05 -26.62 29.51
C ILE A 622 -0.49 -26.33 30.91
N LEU A 623 0.25 -25.23 31.08
CA LEU A 623 0.83 -24.84 32.38
C LEU A 623 -0.23 -24.20 33.31
N THR A 624 -0.07 -24.45 34.61
CA THR A 624 -0.84 -23.78 35.67
C THR A 624 -0.27 -22.39 35.97
N PHE A 625 -0.99 -21.59 36.76
CA PHE A 625 -0.55 -20.22 37.06
C PHE A 625 0.75 -20.19 37.88
N GLU A 626 0.98 -21.20 38.73
CA GLU A 626 2.19 -21.34 39.55
C GLU A 626 3.45 -21.55 38.70
N GLN A 627 3.28 -22.17 37.54
CA GLN A 627 4.36 -22.45 36.59
C GLN A 627 4.63 -21.26 35.65
N ILE A 628 3.72 -20.29 35.59
CA ILE A 628 3.85 -19.09 34.77
C ILE A 628 4.37 -17.96 35.65
N PRO A 629 5.57 -17.41 35.42
CA PRO A 629 6.10 -16.39 36.33
C PRO A 629 5.28 -15.09 36.27
N ASP A 630 5.25 -14.38 37.39
CA ASP A 630 4.49 -13.14 37.56
C ASP A 630 5.13 -11.97 36.79
N ILE A 631 4.33 -10.99 36.33
CA ILE A 631 4.80 -9.78 35.65
C ILE A 631 4.68 -8.59 36.60
N ALA A 632 5.76 -7.86 36.83
CA ALA A 632 5.74 -6.71 37.74
C ALA A 632 4.97 -5.50 37.18
N ASP A 633 4.98 -5.33 35.86
CA ASP A 633 4.58 -4.12 35.14
C ASP A 633 3.52 -4.35 34.02
N PRO A 634 2.42 -5.09 34.26
CA PRO A 634 1.44 -5.45 33.22
C PRO A 634 0.79 -4.23 32.54
N GLN A 635 0.75 -3.08 33.20
CA GLN A 635 0.27 -1.81 32.67
C GLN A 635 1.07 -1.27 31.47
N ARG A 636 2.25 -1.83 31.15
CA ARG A 636 2.99 -1.43 29.94
C ARG A 636 2.19 -1.60 28.65
N ILE A 637 1.19 -2.49 28.64
CA ILE A 637 0.26 -2.66 27.50
C ILE A 637 -0.79 -1.54 27.44
N SER A 638 -1.11 -0.84 28.53
CA SER A 638 -2.13 0.22 28.56
C SER A 638 -1.56 1.64 28.47
N ILE A 639 -0.30 1.85 28.90
CA ILE A 639 0.30 3.20 29.00
C ILE A 639 1.22 3.57 27.83
N ILE A 640 1.81 2.60 27.12
CA ILE A 640 2.69 2.86 25.97
C ILE A 640 1.88 2.69 24.67
N PRO A 641 1.68 3.75 23.85
CA PRO A 641 0.80 3.69 22.69
C PRO A 641 1.10 2.57 21.70
N PHE A 642 2.38 2.32 21.39
CA PHE A 642 2.76 1.23 20.51
C PHE A 642 2.35 -0.13 21.07
N ASN A 643 2.63 -0.40 22.35
CA ASN A 643 2.28 -1.66 23.01
C ASN A 643 0.77 -1.90 23.04
N CYS A 644 -0.04 -0.83 23.21
CA CYS A 644 -1.50 -0.93 23.18
C CYS A 644 -1.99 -1.57 21.87
N ILE A 645 -1.36 -1.21 20.76
CA ILE A 645 -1.76 -1.63 19.42
C ILE A 645 -1.06 -2.93 19.03
N ASP A 646 0.24 -3.04 19.28
CA ASP A 646 1.08 -4.20 18.93
C ASP A 646 0.65 -5.46 19.71
N ALA A 647 0.23 -5.35 20.98
CA ALA A 647 -0.38 -6.47 21.69
C ALA A 647 -1.64 -7.02 20.99
N GLY A 648 -2.39 -6.13 20.32
CA GLY A 648 -3.54 -6.50 19.50
C GLY A 648 -3.15 -7.19 18.20
N GLY A 649 -2.08 -6.74 17.54
CA GLY A 649 -1.50 -7.40 16.36
C GLY A 649 -0.87 -8.77 16.68
N PHE A 650 -0.12 -8.87 17.77
CA PHE A 650 0.38 -10.13 18.32
C PHE A 650 -0.76 -11.13 18.57
N TYR A 651 -1.81 -10.69 19.27
CA TYR A 651 -2.96 -11.54 19.53
C TYR A 651 -3.72 -11.87 18.24
N TRP A 652 -3.63 -11.01 17.22
CA TRP A 652 -4.21 -11.26 15.90
C TRP A 652 -3.59 -12.47 15.21
N GLU A 653 -2.27 -12.63 15.33
CA GLU A 653 -1.54 -13.79 14.82
C GLU A 653 -1.71 -15.03 15.71
N ARG A 654 -1.79 -14.85 17.03
CA ARG A 654 -1.87 -15.97 17.97
C ARG A 654 -3.27 -16.58 18.04
N GLY A 655 -4.32 -15.78 18.04
CA GLY A 655 -5.71 -16.21 18.21
C GLY A 655 -6.05 -16.79 19.59
N ALA A 656 -7.34 -17.01 19.84
CA ALA A 656 -7.84 -17.56 21.09
C ALA A 656 -7.52 -19.06 21.24
N ARG A 657 -7.29 -19.48 22.49
CA ARG A 657 -7.12 -20.90 22.86
C ARG A 657 -8.28 -21.77 22.38
N ARG A 658 -9.52 -21.32 22.60
CA ARG A 658 -10.73 -22.06 22.21
C ARG A 658 -10.89 -22.21 20.69
N ALA A 659 -10.24 -21.34 19.91
CA ALA A 659 -10.19 -21.42 18.46
C ALA A 659 -8.99 -22.24 17.94
N GLY A 660 -8.17 -22.80 18.84
CA GLY A 660 -6.99 -23.58 18.51
C GLY A 660 -5.78 -22.73 18.10
N TYR A 661 -5.67 -21.50 18.62
CA TYR A 661 -4.55 -20.59 18.34
C TYR A 661 -4.33 -20.34 16.84
N LYS A 662 -5.41 -20.03 16.13
CA LYS A 662 -5.39 -19.76 14.70
C LYS A 662 -5.25 -18.26 14.45
N SER A 663 -4.24 -17.88 13.65
CA SER A 663 -4.12 -16.53 13.11
C SER A 663 -5.40 -16.13 12.38
N MET A 664 -5.88 -14.91 12.62
CA MET A 664 -7.06 -14.39 11.93
C MET A 664 -6.80 -14.15 10.44
N ASN A 665 -5.55 -13.85 10.07
CA ASN A 665 -5.17 -13.71 8.66
C ASN A 665 -5.42 -14.99 7.85
N LYS A 666 -5.37 -16.16 8.49
CA LYS A 666 -5.59 -17.47 7.87
C LYS A 666 -7.06 -17.82 7.62
N ILE A 667 -7.99 -17.22 8.37
CA ILE A 667 -9.43 -17.54 8.28
C ILE A 667 -10.23 -16.51 7.48
N ILE A 668 -9.63 -15.34 7.21
CA ILE A 668 -10.26 -14.28 6.44
C ILE A 668 -10.05 -14.55 4.96
N ASN A 669 -11.16 -14.73 4.23
CA ASN A 669 -11.16 -14.79 2.78
C ASN A 669 -11.25 -13.37 2.19
N GLN A 670 -10.60 -13.17 1.04
CA GLN A 670 -10.64 -11.89 0.33
C GLN A 670 -12.08 -11.53 -0.04
N ASN A 671 -12.45 -10.26 0.17
CA ASN A 671 -13.77 -9.69 -0.09
C ASN A 671 -14.94 -10.32 0.70
N ASP A 672 -14.68 -11.19 1.68
CA ASP A 672 -15.72 -11.77 2.53
C ASP A 672 -15.91 -10.98 3.83
N VAL A 673 -16.93 -10.13 3.84
CA VAL A 673 -17.43 -9.40 5.02
C VAL A 673 -18.84 -9.86 5.40
N SER A 674 -19.20 -11.10 5.05
CA SER A 674 -20.48 -11.70 5.43
C SER A 674 -20.60 -11.86 6.94
N GLN A 675 -21.83 -11.93 7.46
CA GLN A 675 -22.09 -12.23 8.87
C GLN A 675 -21.41 -13.55 9.31
N ARG A 676 -21.33 -14.56 8.43
CA ARG A 676 -20.64 -15.83 8.70
C ARG A 676 -19.14 -15.62 8.89
N ALA A 677 -18.50 -14.86 8.02
CA ALA A 677 -17.07 -14.53 8.15
C ALA A 677 -16.81 -13.73 9.43
N ILE A 678 -17.62 -12.70 9.70
CA ILE A 678 -17.48 -11.86 10.89
C ILE A 678 -17.65 -12.71 12.16
N THR A 679 -18.63 -13.61 12.20
CA THR A 679 -18.82 -14.55 13.33
C THR A 679 -17.60 -15.45 13.52
N SER A 680 -17.04 -15.97 12.44
CA SER A 680 -15.86 -16.85 12.48
C SER A 680 -14.63 -16.11 13.04
N VAL A 681 -14.40 -14.87 12.60
CA VAL A 681 -13.32 -14.01 13.13
C VAL A 681 -13.56 -13.64 14.59
N SER A 682 -14.81 -13.31 14.97
CA SER A 682 -15.17 -12.99 16.35
C SER A 682 -14.91 -14.18 17.30
N PHE A 683 -15.25 -15.39 16.87
CA PHE A 683 -14.94 -16.61 17.60
C PHE A 683 -13.44 -16.86 17.70
N ALA A 684 -12.67 -16.61 16.63
CA ALA A 684 -11.21 -16.75 16.66
C ALA A 684 -10.53 -15.76 17.61
N LEU A 685 -11.10 -14.56 17.79
CA LEU A 685 -10.60 -13.54 18.71
C LEU A 685 -10.98 -13.84 20.17
N ASN A 686 -12.26 -14.13 20.46
CA ASN A 686 -12.79 -14.17 21.83
C ASN A 686 -13.16 -15.57 22.34
N GLY A 687 -13.07 -16.59 21.49
CA GLY A 687 -13.52 -17.95 21.83
C GLY A 687 -15.03 -18.06 22.05
N GLY A 688 -15.81 -17.12 21.51
CA GLY A 688 -17.26 -17.00 21.63
C GLY A 688 -17.82 -15.81 20.83
N ASN A 689 -19.13 -15.55 20.93
CA ASN A 689 -19.85 -14.54 20.13
C ASN A 689 -20.21 -13.26 20.91
N MET A 690 -19.44 -12.91 21.95
CA MET A 690 -19.72 -11.70 22.73
C MET A 690 -19.62 -10.42 21.87
N GLY A 691 -20.69 -9.63 21.89
CA GLY A 691 -20.79 -8.37 21.12
C GLY A 691 -20.93 -8.57 19.60
N LEU A 692 -21.39 -9.74 19.15
CA LEU A 692 -21.45 -10.08 17.71
C LEU A 692 -22.23 -9.06 16.87
N ASP A 693 -23.37 -8.56 17.35
CA ASP A 693 -24.19 -7.59 16.59
C ASP A 693 -23.43 -6.30 16.30
N GLU A 694 -22.73 -5.73 17.29
CA GLU A 694 -21.90 -4.55 17.08
C GLU A 694 -20.67 -4.85 16.22
N ARG A 695 -20.09 -6.06 16.29
CA ARG A 695 -19.00 -6.48 15.39
C ARG A 695 -19.47 -6.55 13.95
N ILE A 696 -20.67 -7.09 13.70
CA ILE A 696 -21.29 -7.11 12.37
C ILE A 696 -21.46 -5.67 11.86
N LYS A 697 -22.14 -4.85 12.64
CA LYS A 697 -22.42 -3.45 12.32
C LYS A 697 -21.14 -2.65 12.00
N HIS A 698 -20.10 -2.75 12.82
CA HIS A 698 -18.86 -1.99 12.59
C HIS A 698 -18.04 -2.52 11.43
N THR A 699 -17.93 -3.84 11.29
CA THR A 699 -17.17 -4.45 10.20
C THR A 699 -17.84 -4.12 8.85
N THR A 700 -19.16 -4.23 8.75
CA THR A 700 -19.91 -3.86 7.53
C THR A 700 -19.87 -2.37 7.24
N ARG A 701 -19.91 -1.48 8.25
CA ARG A 701 -19.75 -0.04 8.00
C ARG A 701 -18.36 0.28 7.48
N ILE A 702 -17.32 -0.30 8.09
CA ILE A 702 -15.92 -0.06 7.73
C ILE A 702 -15.60 -0.63 6.34
N SER A 703 -16.24 -1.74 5.94
CA SER A 703 -16.03 -2.31 4.60
C SER A 703 -16.37 -1.31 3.50
N ARG A 704 -17.37 -0.45 3.70
CA ARG A 704 -17.74 0.61 2.74
C ARG A 704 -16.66 1.67 2.57
N GLU A 705 -15.85 1.90 3.60
CA GLU A 705 -14.74 2.86 3.58
C GLU A 705 -13.46 2.26 2.99
N LEU A 706 -13.21 0.96 3.18
CA LEU A 706 -11.96 0.31 2.76
C LEU A 706 -12.05 -0.45 1.43
N LEU A 707 -13.20 -1.06 1.12
CA LEU A 707 -13.41 -1.82 -0.10
C LEU A 707 -13.86 -0.92 -1.26
N ASP A 708 -13.72 -1.45 -2.47
CA ASP A 708 -14.10 -0.82 -3.74
C ASP A 708 -15.59 -1.00 -4.10
N GLU A 709 -16.41 -1.52 -3.18
CA GLU A 709 -17.84 -1.64 -3.38
C GLU A 709 -18.51 -0.26 -3.39
N THR A 710 -19.41 -0.04 -4.36
CA THR A 710 -20.27 1.14 -4.38
C THR A 710 -21.38 0.95 -3.34
N ASN A 711 -21.77 2.03 -2.65
CA ASN A 711 -22.91 2.00 -1.74
C ASN A 711 -24.19 1.75 -2.56
N LYS A 712 -24.55 0.47 -2.76
CA LYS A 712 -25.89 0.06 -3.18
C LYS A 712 -26.65 -0.47 -1.98
#